data_AF-A0A3N7FM41-F1
#
_entry.id   AF-A0A3N7FM41-F1
#
_cell.length_a   1.000
_cell.length_b   1.000
_cell.length_c   1.000
_cell.angle_alpha   90.00
_cell.angle_beta   90.00
_cell.angle_gamma   90.00
#
_symmetry.space_group_name_H-M   'P 1'
#
loop_
_entity.id
_entity.type
_entity.pdbx_description
1 polymer ?
#
loop_
_entity_poly.entity_id
_entity_poly.type
_entity_poly.pdbx_seq_one_letter_code
_entity_poly.pdbx_strand_id
1 'polypeptide(L)'
;MKMLRLRFCLFGVIIALLQCYFVVLSSAQKTHPLEVSALQAVRRKLIDTQGNLNDWKKSDPCTSNWTGVICVEKNDGYRHVEELRMLRLNLSGNLAPELGLLSYAKRLNFMWNNISGGIPKEIGKMTSLQLLLLSGNQISGPLPDELGNLPNITKFQLDINQISGPLPRSFANLATVKHFHMNNNSISGQIPPELGALPKLIHFLLDNNNLSGYLPPELSKMPKLLVFQLDNNNFNGTEIPESYGNMSTLLKLSLRNCNLQGSVPDLSGSPHLLYLDLSSNKLVGSIPTNKLSVNITTIKLSNNMLTGPIPSNFSGFPHLQKLLLANNNLSGDAPTNIWQSLTLGSFAKLTLDFRNNSLTNISGIINPPANVSIKLQGNPVCQRANELNILPFCGVPTGDTEAPGSSNDFPEGCKTQSCPFSDNFEYVPESPSPCFCAAPLGIGLRLRSPSISDFQPYKFPFELWITDYLGMNPYQLVVDSFMWEEGPRLRMYLKIFPSFSNDTHKFNTSEILQLMDEFATFSFPSDDTFGPYDLLNFTLLGPYKNVIFFKLPKSGMSRGALLGIVLGSMSLIVAISLVIAFIFYKKHKRFYRQVFKKKSTQKLPFKTESVKEFSFLVLEMATNGFDSSMQVGQGGYGKVYKGVLADGTIVAIKRAHEGSLQGQKEFFTEIELLSRLHHRNLVPLVGYCVEQGEQMLVYEFMPNGSVGYLLSGKFKRPASFSMRMNIALGSAKGILYLHTEAEPPIIHRDIKANNILLDFKFTAKVSDFGISKLAPVQDCEGGASHISTIVKGTPGYLDPEYFLTNKLTDKSDVYSLGVVFLELLTGMEPISHGKYIVREVNAACQSGIMFSIVDQKMGPYPSDCVKKFMALALKCCHDEPAERPSMLEVVRELENISYMLQESGPISSELETSGMSGVDSPALFTTGKPSASSGFLGSDLVSGVFPVIRPR
;
A
#
# COMPACT_ATOMS: atom_id res chain seq x y z
N MET A 1 -28.21 -41.93 64.57
CA MET A 1 -28.83 -41.62 63.25
C MET A 1 -29.04 -40.12 62.96
N LYS A 2 -29.66 -39.28 63.83
CA LYS A 2 -30.04 -37.88 63.49
C LYS A 2 -28.95 -37.03 62.80
N MET A 3 -27.70 -37.02 63.31
CA MET A 3 -26.60 -36.27 62.66
C MET A 3 -26.23 -36.75 61.24
N LEU A 4 -26.52 -38.00 60.87
CA LEU A 4 -26.21 -38.51 59.53
C LEU A 4 -27.20 -37.97 58.48
N ARG A 5 -28.50 -37.90 58.81
CA ARG A 5 -29.51 -37.26 57.95
C ARG A 5 -29.22 -35.77 57.73
N LEU A 6 -28.81 -35.05 58.79
CA LEU A 6 -28.48 -33.63 58.68
C LEU A 6 -27.32 -33.38 57.69
N ARG A 7 -26.29 -34.24 57.69
CA ARG A 7 -25.19 -34.16 56.72
C ARG A 7 -25.64 -34.41 55.28
N PHE A 8 -26.52 -35.40 55.04
CA PHE A 8 -27.08 -35.66 53.71
C PHE A 8 -27.96 -34.51 53.20
N CYS A 9 -28.80 -33.91 54.06
CA CYS A 9 -29.59 -32.73 53.70
C CYS A 9 -28.70 -31.53 53.34
N LEU A 10 -27.64 -31.27 54.13
CA LEU A 10 -26.70 -30.19 53.82
C LEU A 10 -25.99 -30.42 52.48
N PHE A 11 -25.57 -31.65 52.20
CA PHE A 11 -24.91 -32.01 50.94
C PHE A 11 -25.85 -31.88 49.74
N GLY A 12 -27.12 -32.26 49.88
CA GLY A 12 -28.15 -32.08 48.86
C GLY A 12 -28.45 -30.61 48.56
N VAL A 13 -28.55 -29.76 49.59
CA VAL A 13 -28.73 -28.31 49.42
C VAL A 13 -27.50 -27.67 48.75
N ILE A 14 -26.28 -28.09 49.10
CA ILE A 14 -25.05 -27.60 48.45
C ILE A 14 -25.02 -28.02 46.96
N ILE A 15 -25.43 -29.25 46.61
CA ILE A 15 -25.51 -29.70 45.21
C ILE A 15 -26.60 -28.92 44.45
N ALA A 16 -27.77 -28.69 45.04
CA ALA A 16 -28.83 -27.92 44.41
C ALA A 16 -28.42 -26.45 44.18
N LEU A 17 -27.77 -25.82 45.17
CA LEU A 17 -27.24 -24.46 45.03
C LEU A 17 -26.11 -24.40 43.99
N LEU A 18 -25.24 -25.41 43.89
CA LEU A 18 -24.24 -25.52 42.82
C LEU A 18 -24.91 -25.66 41.45
N GLN A 19 -25.96 -26.47 41.31
CA GLN A 19 -26.70 -26.62 40.04
C GLN A 19 -27.40 -25.31 39.65
N CYS A 20 -28.07 -24.63 40.57
CA CYS A 20 -28.63 -23.29 40.33
C CYS A 20 -27.54 -22.27 39.97
N TYR A 21 -26.39 -22.30 40.62
CA TYR A 21 -25.26 -21.41 40.32
C TYR A 21 -24.67 -21.67 38.93
N PHE A 22 -24.56 -22.93 38.50
CA PHE A 22 -24.15 -23.28 37.14
C PHE A 22 -25.20 -22.87 36.08
N VAL A 23 -26.49 -23.01 36.36
CA VAL A 23 -27.57 -22.56 35.47
C VAL A 23 -27.61 -21.03 35.33
N VAL A 24 -27.40 -20.29 36.42
CA VAL A 24 -27.31 -18.81 36.40
C VAL A 24 -26.03 -18.32 35.72
N LEU A 25 -24.95 -19.13 35.72
CA LEU A 25 -23.74 -18.88 34.93
C LEU A 25 -23.86 -19.28 33.44
N SER A 26 -24.98 -19.89 33.01
CA SER A 26 -25.13 -20.44 31.65
C SER A 26 -26.27 -19.80 30.84
N SER A 27 -26.20 -18.49 30.61
CA SER A 27 -27.09 -17.79 29.64
C SER A 27 -26.40 -16.74 28.76
N ALA A 28 -25.07 -16.64 28.78
CA ALA A 28 -24.34 -15.91 27.74
C ALA A 28 -24.45 -16.68 26.41
N GLN A 29 -25.32 -16.20 25.50
CA GLN A 29 -25.50 -16.80 24.18
C GLN A 29 -24.17 -16.85 23.42
N LYS A 30 -23.82 -18.03 22.92
CA LYS A 30 -22.58 -18.27 22.16
C LYS A 30 -22.80 -18.05 20.67
N THR A 31 -21.70 -17.89 19.94
CA THR A 31 -21.72 -17.88 18.48
C THR A 31 -22.19 -19.24 17.95
N HIS A 32 -23.00 -19.25 16.89
CA HIS A 32 -23.47 -20.50 16.30
C HIS A 32 -22.30 -21.39 15.80
N PRO A 33 -22.22 -22.70 16.17
CA PRO A 33 -21.01 -23.52 15.96
C PRO A 33 -20.54 -23.66 14.51
N LEU A 34 -21.45 -23.62 13.53
CA LEU A 34 -21.08 -23.63 12.11
C LEU A 34 -20.37 -22.34 11.70
N GLU A 35 -20.80 -21.19 12.24
CA GLU A 35 -20.20 -19.89 11.95
C GLU A 35 -18.84 -19.74 12.65
N VAL A 36 -18.68 -20.27 13.87
CA VAL A 36 -17.36 -20.40 14.52
C VAL A 36 -16.40 -21.19 13.64
N SER A 37 -16.87 -22.32 13.08
CA SER A 37 -16.08 -23.18 12.20
C SER A 37 -15.74 -22.47 10.87
N ALA A 38 -16.67 -21.73 10.30
CA ALA A 38 -16.49 -20.91 9.10
C ALA A 38 -15.46 -19.79 9.32
N LEU A 39 -15.58 -19.02 10.40
CA LEU A 39 -14.59 -18.00 10.75
C LEU A 39 -13.21 -18.60 11.00
N GLN A 40 -13.11 -19.79 11.62
CA GLN A 40 -11.84 -20.52 11.74
C GLN A 40 -11.28 -21.02 10.40
N ALA A 41 -12.11 -21.22 9.36
CA ALA A 41 -11.64 -21.51 8.01
C ALA A 41 -11.16 -20.23 7.27
N VAL A 42 -11.94 -19.15 7.34
CA VAL A 42 -11.54 -17.80 6.89
C VAL A 42 -10.18 -17.41 7.48
N ARG A 43 -10.01 -17.61 8.80
CA ARG A 43 -8.77 -17.37 9.55
C ARG A 43 -7.54 -18.15 9.09
N ARG A 44 -7.75 -19.27 8.38
CA ARG A 44 -6.70 -20.14 7.82
C ARG A 44 -6.43 -19.86 6.33
N LYS A 45 -7.33 -19.14 5.65
CA LYS A 45 -7.17 -18.69 4.26
C LYS A 45 -6.63 -17.27 4.16
N LEU A 46 -6.89 -16.43 5.16
CA LEU A 46 -6.30 -15.10 5.31
C LEU A 46 -4.89 -15.18 5.91
N ILE A 47 -4.01 -14.33 5.40
CA ILE A 47 -2.65 -14.10 5.89
C ILE A 47 -2.63 -12.71 6.53
N ASP A 48 -2.38 -12.68 7.84
CA ASP A 48 -2.37 -11.48 8.68
C ASP A 48 -0.93 -11.20 9.10
N THR A 49 -0.26 -10.28 8.40
CA THR A 49 1.16 -9.95 8.60
C THR A 49 1.40 -8.97 9.75
N GLN A 50 0.40 -8.16 10.10
CA GLN A 50 0.50 -7.14 11.15
C GLN A 50 -0.04 -7.64 12.50
N GLY A 51 -0.78 -8.75 12.51
CA GLY A 51 -1.38 -9.30 13.72
C GLY A 51 -2.74 -8.67 14.07
N ASN A 52 -3.43 -8.09 13.09
CA ASN A 52 -4.71 -7.42 13.24
C ASN A 52 -5.85 -8.40 13.62
N LEU A 53 -5.70 -9.69 13.33
CA LEU A 53 -6.64 -10.76 13.68
C LEU A 53 -6.02 -11.72 14.72
N ASN A 54 -5.28 -11.19 15.69
CA ASN A 54 -4.60 -11.99 16.73
C ASN A 54 -5.55 -12.62 17.77
N ASP A 55 -6.69 -11.99 18.02
CA ASP A 55 -7.78 -12.39 18.92
C ASP A 55 -8.60 -13.57 18.38
N TRP A 56 -8.70 -13.73 17.05
CA TRP A 56 -9.34 -14.84 16.33
C TRP A 56 -8.69 -16.24 16.56
N LYS A 57 -8.13 -16.53 17.74
CA LYS A 57 -7.28 -17.72 17.99
C LYS A 57 -7.82 -18.70 19.03
N LYS A 58 -8.56 -18.28 20.06
CA LYS A 58 -8.83 -19.13 21.26
C LYS A 58 -10.18 -18.93 21.97
N SER A 59 -11.09 -18.11 21.46
CA SER A 59 -12.34 -17.76 22.16
C SER A 59 -13.56 -17.72 21.22
N ASP A 60 -14.76 -17.53 21.78
CA ASP A 60 -16.00 -17.44 21.00
C ASP A 60 -16.12 -16.06 20.29
N PRO A 61 -16.36 -15.99 18.97
CA PRO A 61 -16.31 -14.74 18.20
C PRO A 61 -17.20 -13.61 18.74
N CYS A 62 -18.50 -13.88 18.89
CA CYS A 62 -19.53 -12.90 19.21
C CYS A 62 -19.64 -12.58 20.71
N THR A 63 -19.07 -13.38 21.61
CA THR A 63 -18.97 -13.02 23.05
C THR A 63 -17.60 -12.41 23.41
N SER A 64 -16.58 -12.57 22.57
CA SER A 64 -15.24 -12.00 22.79
C SER A 64 -15.00 -10.69 22.06
N ASN A 65 -15.94 -10.28 21.19
CA ASN A 65 -15.82 -9.17 20.26
C ASN A 65 -14.56 -9.31 19.38
N TRP A 66 -14.51 -10.40 18.60
CA TRP A 66 -13.44 -10.60 17.61
C TRP A 66 -13.35 -9.42 16.63
N THR A 67 -12.12 -9.00 16.35
CA THR A 67 -11.80 -7.88 15.46
C THR A 67 -12.49 -8.02 14.11
N GLY A 68 -13.26 -7.00 13.72
CA GLY A 68 -14.05 -6.99 12.49
C GLY A 68 -15.29 -7.91 12.46
N VAL A 69 -15.65 -8.61 13.54
CA VAL A 69 -16.85 -9.47 13.59
C VAL A 69 -17.98 -8.78 14.36
N ILE A 70 -19.08 -8.47 13.68
CA ILE A 70 -20.28 -7.90 14.28
C ILE A 70 -21.40 -8.95 14.24
N CYS A 71 -22.07 -9.15 15.37
CA CYS A 71 -23.08 -10.20 15.54
C CYS A 71 -24.40 -9.68 16.09
N VAL A 72 -25.47 -10.38 15.73
CA VAL A 72 -26.86 -10.16 16.16
C VAL A 72 -27.37 -11.38 16.92
N GLU A 73 -28.23 -11.17 17.92
CA GLU A 73 -28.90 -12.26 18.65
C GLU A 73 -30.12 -12.77 17.88
N LYS A 74 -30.43 -14.08 18.02
CA LYS A 74 -31.55 -14.74 17.34
C LYS A 74 -32.36 -15.61 18.30
N ASN A 75 -33.58 -15.95 17.89
CA ASN A 75 -34.58 -16.67 18.69
C ASN A 75 -34.26 -18.16 18.86
N ASP A 76 -33.23 -18.67 18.20
CA ASP A 76 -32.65 -20.01 18.34
C ASP A 76 -31.72 -20.15 19.56
N GLY A 77 -31.38 -19.05 20.24
CA GLY A 77 -30.51 -19.02 21.40
C GLY A 77 -29.02 -18.80 21.10
N TYR A 78 -28.66 -18.53 19.85
CA TYR A 78 -27.30 -18.23 19.42
C TYR A 78 -27.12 -16.78 18.96
N ARG A 79 -25.87 -16.33 19.03
CA ARG A 79 -25.38 -15.15 18.31
C ARG A 79 -24.92 -15.56 16.91
N HIS A 80 -25.31 -14.77 15.93
CA HIS A 80 -25.00 -14.98 14.51
C HIS A 80 -24.27 -13.79 13.92
N VAL A 81 -23.30 -14.03 13.04
CA VAL A 81 -22.52 -13.00 12.35
C VAL A 81 -23.44 -12.25 11.39
N GLU A 82 -23.57 -10.93 11.60
CA GLU A 82 -24.33 -10.02 10.72
C GLU A 82 -23.39 -9.28 9.76
N GLU A 83 -22.16 -8.99 10.16
CA GLU A 83 -21.16 -8.33 9.33
C GLU A 83 -19.73 -8.82 9.61
N LEU A 84 -18.94 -8.92 8.54
CA LEU A 84 -17.48 -8.95 8.60
C LEU A 84 -16.91 -7.64 8.02
N ARG A 85 -16.20 -6.87 8.87
CA ARG A 85 -15.62 -5.55 8.58
C ARG A 85 -14.10 -5.60 8.68
N MET A 86 -13.45 -6.01 7.59
CA MET A 86 -11.99 -6.18 7.46
C MET A 86 -11.30 -5.04 6.69
N LEU A 87 -11.92 -3.87 6.61
CA LEU A 87 -11.45 -2.69 5.87
C LEU A 87 -10.00 -2.32 6.25
N ARG A 88 -9.11 -2.27 5.26
CA ARG A 88 -7.71 -1.78 5.37
C ARG A 88 -6.89 -2.42 6.51
N LEU A 89 -7.04 -3.74 6.73
CA LEU A 89 -6.30 -4.50 7.75
C LEU A 89 -4.98 -5.13 7.25
N ASN A 90 -4.53 -4.79 6.03
CA ASN A 90 -3.32 -5.33 5.38
C ASN A 90 -3.31 -6.87 5.28
N LEU A 91 -4.48 -7.47 5.06
CA LEU A 91 -4.66 -8.91 4.94
C LEU A 91 -4.32 -9.36 3.51
N SER A 92 -3.72 -10.55 3.38
CA SER A 92 -3.57 -11.24 2.09
C SER A 92 -4.06 -12.68 2.17
N GLY A 93 -3.70 -13.55 1.22
CA GLY A 93 -4.31 -14.86 1.07
C GLY A 93 -5.64 -14.78 0.29
N ASN A 94 -6.58 -15.68 0.55
CA ASN A 94 -7.78 -15.86 -0.28
C ASN A 94 -9.08 -15.74 0.53
N LEU A 95 -10.19 -15.41 -0.15
CA LEU A 95 -11.53 -15.61 0.39
C LEU A 95 -11.82 -17.11 0.57
N ALA A 96 -12.44 -17.49 1.68
CA ALA A 96 -12.76 -18.88 2.00
C ALA A 96 -14.16 -19.26 1.48
N PRO A 97 -14.34 -20.42 0.81
CA PRO A 97 -15.67 -20.95 0.47
C PRO A 97 -16.62 -21.06 1.67
N GLU A 98 -16.07 -21.30 2.85
CA GLU A 98 -16.81 -21.37 4.11
C GLU A 98 -17.50 -20.05 4.52
N LEU A 99 -17.19 -18.91 3.89
CA LEU A 99 -18.00 -17.68 4.01
C LEU A 99 -19.48 -17.93 3.67
N GLY A 100 -19.75 -18.84 2.72
CA GLY A 100 -21.11 -19.27 2.34
C GLY A 100 -21.91 -19.97 3.44
N LEU A 101 -21.32 -20.22 4.62
CA LEU A 101 -21.99 -20.79 5.80
C LEU A 101 -22.52 -19.71 6.77
N LEU A 102 -22.19 -18.43 6.56
CA LEU A 102 -22.63 -17.31 7.41
C LEU A 102 -24.05 -16.85 6.99
N SER A 103 -25.05 -17.68 7.26
CA SER A 103 -26.41 -17.55 6.69
C SER A 103 -27.15 -16.25 7.03
N TYR A 104 -26.77 -15.57 8.11
CA TYR A 104 -27.35 -14.30 8.55
C TYR A 104 -26.50 -13.06 8.22
N ALA A 105 -25.32 -13.23 7.60
CA ALA A 105 -24.44 -12.12 7.30
C ALA A 105 -25.01 -11.24 6.17
N LYS A 106 -25.26 -9.98 6.49
CA LYS A 106 -25.75 -8.94 5.57
C LYS A 106 -24.62 -8.21 4.86
N ARG A 107 -23.43 -8.12 5.46
CA ARG A 107 -22.32 -7.31 4.94
C ARG A 107 -21.00 -8.07 5.00
N LEU A 108 -20.36 -8.26 3.84
CA LEU A 108 -18.97 -8.73 3.73
C LEU A 108 -18.12 -7.59 3.18
N ASN A 109 -17.30 -6.99 4.05
CA ASN A 109 -16.39 -5.90 3.70
C ASN A 109 -14.93 -6.34 3.92
N PHE A 110 -14.21 -6.51 2.82
CA PHE A 110 -12.78 -6.82 2.80
C PHE A 110 -11.98 -5.79 1.97
N MET A 111 -12.51 -4.59 1.77
CA MET A 111 -11.91 -3.58 0.89
C MET A 111 -10.52 -3.10 1.36
N TRP A 112 -9.72 -2.66 0.39
CA TRP A 112 -8.39 -2.05 0.60
C TRP A 112 -7.40 -2.98 1.34
N ASN A 113 -7.36 -4.24 0.91
CA ASN A 113 -6.44 -5.27 1.38
C ASN A 113 -5.61 -5.82 0.19
N ASN A 114 -4.95 -6.95 0.37
CA ASN A 114 -4.16 -7.64 -0.64
C ASN A 114 -4.65 -9.10 -0.82
N ILE A 115 -5.97 -9.30 -0.77
CA ILE A 115 -6.62 -10.62 -0.94
C ILE A 115 -6.64 -10.98 -2.42
N SER A 116 -6.36 -12.25 -2.75
CA SER A 116 -6.20 -12.73 -4.13
C SER A 116 -7.03 -13.97 -4.45
N GLY A 117 -7.01 -14.38 -5.72
CA GLY A 117 -7.80 -15.50 -6.25
C GLY A 117 -9.28 -15.14 -6.43
N GLY A 118 -10.10 -16.11 -6.83
CA GLY A 118 -11.50 -15.88 -7.19
C GLY A 118 -12.45 -15.68 -6.01
N ILE A 119 -13.59 -15.05 -6.30
CA ILE A 119 -14.73 -14.98 -5.38
C ILE A 119 -15.32 -16.40 -5.26
N PRO A 120 -15.43 -16.99 -4.05
CA PRO A 120 -16.02 -18.32 -3.90
C PRO A 120 -17.50 -18.33 -4.25
N LYS A 121 -17.91 -19.24 -5.12
CA LYS A 121 -19.31 -19.42 -5.53
C LYS A 121 -20.25 -19.73 -4.37
N GLU A 122 -19.73 -20.30 -3.29
CA GLU A 122 -20.45 -20.57 -2.04
C GLU A 122 -21.03 -19.30 -1.41
N ILE A 123 -20.48 -18.11 -1.70
CA ILE A 123 -21.06 -16.82 -1.30
C ILE A 123 -22.48 -16.66 -1.88
N GLY A 124 -22.77 -17.23 -3.05
CA GLY A 124 -24.12 -17.27 -3.65
C GLY A 124 -25.19 -17.98 -2.82
N LYS A 125 -24.81 -18.68 -1.74
CA LYS A 125 -25.74 -19.30 -0.77
C LYS A 125 -26.16 -18.36 0.37
N MET A 126 -25.51 -17.20 0.50
CA MET A 126 -25.72 -16.25 1.59
C MET A 126 -26.99 -15.40 1.35
N THR A 127 -28.17 -16.01 1.50
CA THR A 127 -29.44 -15.35 1.15
C THR A 127 -29.75 -14.06 1.92
N SER A 128 -29.11 -13.84 3.09
CA SER A 128 -29.18 -12.58 3.86
C SER A 128 -28.26 -11.46 3.35
N LEU A 129 -27.33 -11.74 2.42
CA LEU A 129 -26.28 -10.81 2.00
C LEU A 129 -26.85 -9.62 1.22
N GLN A 130 -26.49 -8.41 1.67
CA GLN A 130 -26.92 -7.12 1.12
C GLN A 130 -25.75 -6.38 0.46
N LEU A 131 -24.58 -6.36 1.09
CA LEU A 131 -23.38 -5.68 0.59
C LEU A 131 -22.21 -6.67 0.43
N LEU A 132 -21.68 -6.79 -0.78
CA LEU A 132 -20.41 -7.47 -1.06
C LEU A 132 -19.37 -6.43 -1.51
N LEU A 133 -18.46 -6.08 -0.59
CA LEU A 133 -17.53 -4.96 -0.71
C LEU A 133 -16.09 -5.48 -0.68
N LEU A 134 -15.48 -5.62 -1.86
CA LEU A 134 -14.20 -6.29 -2.09
C LEU A 134 -13.18 -5.40 -2.85
N SER A 135 -13.49 -4.14 -3.11
CA SER A 135 -12.65 -3.20 -3.89
C SER A 135 -11.23 -3.03 -3.37
N GLY A 136 -10.30 -2.73 -4.27
CA GLY A 136 -8.90 -2.45 -3.91
C GLY A 136 -8.23 -3.69 -3.31
N ASN A 137 -8.17 -4.76 -4.10
CA ASN A 137 -7.58 -6.05 -3.75
C ASN A 137 -6.88 -6.65 -5.00
N GLN A 138 -6.49 -7.93 -4.95
CA GLN A 138 -5.90 -8.70 -6.05
C GLN A 138 -6.80 -9.87 -6.49
N ILE A 139 -8.13 -9.73 -6.32
CA ILE A 139 -9.11 -10.79 -6.62
C ILE A 139 -9.17 -11.01 -8.13
N SER A 140 -9.10 -12.27 -8.56
CA SER A 140 -8.85 -12.64 -9.95
C SER A 140 -9.66 -13.84 -10.44
N GLY A 141 -9.90 -13.90 -11.76
CA GLY A 141 -10.76 -14.91 -12.37
C GLY A 141 -12.24 -14.48 -12.46
N PRO A 142 -13.14 -15.39 -12.87
CA PRO A 142 -14.52 -15.05 -13.19
C PRO A 142 -15.41 -14.76 -11.99
N LEU A 143 -16.42 -13.90 -12.22
CA LEU A 143 -17.59 -13.79 -11.37
C LEU A 143 -18.39 -15.10 -11.42
N PRO A 144 -18.67 -15.79 -10.30
CA PRO A 144 -19.51 -16.99 -10.32
C PRO A 144 -20.96 -16.70 -10.70
N ASP A 145 -21.55 -17.55 -11.54
CA ASP A 145 -22.98 -17.52 -11.86
C ASP A 145 -23.85 -17.61 -10.59
N GLU A 146 -23.38 -18.33 -9.55
CA GLU A 146 -24.10 -18.49 -8.29
C GLU A 146 -24.31 -17.17 -7.52
N LEU A 147 -23.54 -16.10 -7.79
CA LEU A 147 -23.81 -14.78 -7.19
C LEU A 147 -25.14 -14.18 -7.67
N GLY A 148 -25.67 -14.62 -8.82
CA GLY A 148 -27.00 -14.28 -9.31
C GLY A 148 -28.16 -14.86 -8.46
N ASN A 149 -27.87 -15.75 -7.50
CA ASN A 149 -28.87 -16.37 -6.63
C ASN A 149 -29.11 -15.58 -5.32
N LEU A 150 -28.52 -14.39 -5.16
CA LEU A 150 -28.60 -13.57 -3.95
C LEU A 150 -29.86 -12.67 -3.95
N PRO A 151 -30.94 -13.00 -3.21
CA PRO A 151 -32.22 -12.31 -3.33
C PRO A 151 -32.23 -10.91 -2.69
N ASN A 152 -31.29 -10.62 -1.79
CA ASN A 152 -31.24 -9.41 -0.98
C ASN A 152 -30.04 -8.48 -1.30
N ILE A 153 -29.20 -8.83 -2.28
CA ILE A 153 -27.98 -8.05 -2.58
C ILE A 153 -28.36 -6.70 -3.19
N THR A 154 -27.96 -5.61 -2.53
CA THR A 154 -28.20 -4.24 -3.00
C THR A 154 -26.97 -3.64 -3.67
N LYS A 155 -25.75 -4.08 -3.29
CA LYS A 155 -24.49 -3.51 -3.76
C LYS A 155 -23.41 -4.57 -3.96
N PHE A 156 -22.94 -4.69 -5.20
CA PHE A 156 -21.63 -5.25 -5.53
C PHE A 156 -20.65 -4.11 -5.72
N GLN A 157 -19.56 -4.11 -4.96
CA GLN A 157 -18.48 -3.15 -5.06
C GLN A 157 -17.15 -3.92 -5.09
N LEU A 158 -16.68 -4.18 -6.31
CA LEU A 158 -15.64 -5.17 -6.68
C LEU A 158 -14.51 -4.55 -7.51
N ASP A 159 -14.53 -3.24 -7.69
CA ASP A 159 -13.62 -2.47 -8.53
C ASP A 159 -12.17 -2.42 -8.02
N ILE A 160 -11.22 -2.11 -8.90
CA ILE A 160 -9.79 -2.07 -8.59
C ILE A 160 -9.34 -3.46 -8.10
N ASN A 161 -9.46 -4.43 -9.01
CA ASN A 161 -9.13 -5.85 -8.83
C ASN A 161 -8.64 -6.41 -10.19
N GLN A 162 -8.56 -7.74 -10.31
CA GLN A 162 -8.12 -8.48 -11.50
C GLN A 162 -9.21 -9.46 -12.00
N ILE A 163 -10.49 -9.17 -11.70
CA ILE A 163 -11.64 -10.00 -12.07
C ILE A 163 -11.74 -10.04 -13.60
N SER A 164 -11.94 -11.23 -14.16
CA SER A 164 -11.88 -11.47 -15.61
C SER A 164 -13.10 -12.25 -16.12
N GLY A 165 -13.18 -12.49 -17.44
CA GLY A 165 -14.29 -13.25 -18.03
C GLY A 165 -15.61 -12.44 -18.09
N PRO A 166 -16.71 -13.08 -18.52
CA PRO A 166 -17.98 -12.39 -18.79
C PRO A 166 -18.76 -12.02 -17.52
N LEU A 167 -19.65 -11.03 -17.67
CA LEU A 167 -20.71 -10.76 -16.71
C LEU A 167 -21.71 -11.93 -16.72
N PRO A 168 -22.03 -12.57 -15.58
CA PRO A 168 -22.99 -13.66 -15.52
C PRO A 168 -24.40 -13.25 -15.94
N ARG A 169 -25.03 -14.03 -16.83
CA ARG A 169 -26.45 -13.82 -17.21
C ARG A 169 -27.39 -13.94 -16.01
N SER A 170 -27.03 -14.77 -15.02
CA SER A 170 -27.76 -14.94 -13.77
C SER A 170 -27.93 -13.64 -12.97
N PHE A 171 -27.12 -12.60 -13.21
CA PHE A 171 -27.25 -11.32 -12.52
C PHE A 171 -28.56 -10.60 -12.88
N ALA A 172 -29.25 -10.97 -13.97
CA ALA A 172 -30.60 -10.48 -14.27
C ALA A 172 -31.65 -10.89 -13.21
N ASN A 173 -31.39 -11.94 -12.42
CA ASN A 173 -32.30 -12.42 -11.36
C ASN A 173 -32.31 -11.51 -10.11
N LEU A 174 -31.41 -10.53 -10.01
CA LEU A 174 -31.12 -9.77 -8.80
C LEU A 174 -32.14 -8.66 -8.51
N ALA A 175 -33.36 -9.03 -8.15
CA ALA A 175 -34.52 -8.13 -7.95
C ALA A 175 -34.36 -7.05 -6.83
N THR A 176 -33.24 -7.02 -6.12
CA THR A 176 -32.91 -6.03 -5.08
C THR A 176 -31.69 -5.16 -5.39
N VAL A 177 -30.93 -5.46 -6.45
CA VAL A 177 -29.65 -4.77 -6.71
C VAL A 177 -29.85 -3.33 -7.18
N LYS A 178 -29.08 -2.43 -6.59
CA LYS A 178 -29.01 -0.99 -6.90
C LYS A 178 -27.68 -0.59 -7.52
N HIS A 179 -26.60 -1.27 -7.18
CA HIS A 179 -25.25 -0.81 -7.49
C HIS A 179 -24.36 -1.95 -7.99
N PHE A 180 -23.91 -1.83 -9.23
CA PHE A 180 -22.78 -2.58 -9.78
C PHE A 180 -21.60 -1.62 -9.93
N HIS A 181 -20.64 -1.66 -9.00
CA HIS A 181 -19.35 -0.98 -9.12
C HIS A 181 -18.28 -2.04 -9.38
N MET A 182 -17.88 -2.20 -10.64
CA MET A 182 -16.97 -3.26 -11.10
C MET A 182 -15.87 -2.72 -12.03
N ASN A 183 -15.71 -1.39 -12.05
CA ASN A 183 -14.71 -0.68 -12.83
C ASN A 183 -13.26 -1.06 -12.47
N ASN A 184 -12.30 -0.76 -13.34
CA ASN A 184 -10.87 -1.08 -13.15
C ASN A 184 -10.65 -2.58 -12.83
N ASN A 185 -11.00 -3.43 -13.80
CA ASN A 185 -10.87 -4.89 -13.77
C ASN A 185 -10.50 -5.40 -15.18
N SER A 186 -10.63 -6.70 -15.45
CA SER A 186 -10.42 -7.34 -16.76
C SER A 186 -11.67 -8.08 -17.26
N ILE A 187 -12.86 -7.65 -16.84
CA ILE A 187 -14.15 -8.24 -17.23
C ILE A 187 -14.32 -8.06 -18.75
N SER A 188 -14.75 -9.11 -19.44
CA SER A 188 -14.58 -9.24 -20.89
C SER A 188 -15.78 -9.79 -21.63
N GLY A 189 -16.00 -9.32 -22.86
CA GLY A 189 -17.08 -9.80 -23.73
C GLY A 189 -18.40 -9.04 -23.57
N GLN A 190 -19.47 -9.66 -24.07
CA GLN A 190 -20.79 -9.04 -24.22
C GLN A 190 -21.46 -8.72 -22.88
N ILE A 191 -21.94 -7.48 -22.71
CA ILE A 191 -22.87 -7.13 -21.63
C ILE A 191 -24.19 -7.87 -21.90
N PRO A 192 -24.70 -8.72 -20.98
CA PRO A 192 -25.93 -9.47 -21.21
C PRO A 192 -27.15 -8.53 -21.38
N PRO A 193 -27.90 -8.60 -22.49
CA PRO A 193 -29.11 -7.80 -22.69
C PRO A 193 -30.15 -8.02 -21.58
N GLU A 194 -30.16 -9.21 -20.97
CA GLU A 194 -31.06 -9.60 -19.88
C GLU A 194 -30.92 -8.68 -18.64
N LEU A 195 -29.77 -8.02 -18.45
CA LEU A 195 -29.60 -7.04 -17.37
C LEU A 195 -30.55 -5.83 -17.51
N GLY A 196 -31.01 -5.52 -18.73
CA GLY A 196 -31.99 -4.45 -18.98
C GLY A 196 -33.31 -4.59 -18.23
N ALA A 197 -33.62 -5.79 -17.71
CA ALA A 197 -34.79 -6.07 -16.88
C ALA A 197 -34.62 -5.73 -15.38
N LEU A 198 -33.42 -5.29 -14.93
CA LEU A 198 -33.16 -5.08 -13.51
C LEU A 198 -34.00 -3.94 -12.91
N PRO A 199 -34.94 -4.23 -11.97
CA PRO A 199 -36.00 -3.29 -11.59
C PRO A 199 -35.57 -2.17 -10.64
N LYS A 200 -34.31 -2.20 -10.16
CA LYS A 200 -33.80 -1.30 -9.11
C LYS A 200 -32.37 -0.80 -9.34
N LEU A 201 -31.72 -1.15 -10.45
CA LEU A 201 -30.34 -0.74 -10.70
C LEU A 201 -30.27 0.79 -10.90
N ILE A 202 -29.42 1.45 -10.10
CA ILE A 202 -29.22 2.90 -10.02
C ILE A 202 -27.88 3.30 -10.63
N HIS A 203 -26.82 2.54 -10.31
CA HIS A 203 -25.46 2.78 -10.82
C HIS A 203 -24.93 1.53 -11.52
N PHE A 204 -24.47 1.70 -12.75
CA PHE A 204 -23.83 0.67 -13.55
C PHE A 204 -22.45 1.18 -14.02
N LEU A 205 -21.42 0.88 -13.22
CA LEU A 205 -20.04 1.34 -13.42
C LEU A 205 -19.15 0.16 -13.80
N LEU A 206 -18.75 0.12 -15.08
CA LEU A 206 -17.93 -0.94 -15.69
C LEU A 206 -16.76 -0.36 -16.52
N ASP A 207 -16.44 0.92 -16.34
CA ASP A 207 -15.29 1.54 -17.00
C ASP A 207 -13.97 0.85 -16.68
N ASN A 208 -12.98 1.00 -17.56
CA ASN A 208 -11.66 0.40 -17.44
C ASN A 208 -11.74 -1.13 -17.29
N ASN A 209 -12.29 -1.77 -18.32
CA ASN A 209 -12.45 -3.22 -18.47
C ASN A 209 -12.16 -3.64 -19.93
N ASN A 210 -12.43 -4.89 -20.29
CA ASN A 210 -12.21 -5.45 -21.63
C ASN A 210 -13.53 -5.92 -22.28
N LEU A 211 -14.65 -5.25 -21.98
CA LEU A 211 -15.97 -5.54 -22.54
C LEU A 211 -15.98 -5.31 -24.05
N SER A 212 -16.76 -6.12 -24.76
CA SER A 212 -16.81 -6.11 -26.22
C SER A 212 -18.12 -6.67 -26.75
N GLY A 213 -18.28 -6.67 -28.08
CA GLY A 213 -19.58 -6.90 -28.72
C GLY A 213 -20.33 -5.58 -28.90
N TYR A 214 -21.65 -5.59 -28.72
CA TYR A 214 -22.52 -4.42 -28.94
C TYR A 214 -23.04 -3.82 -27.63
N LEU A 215 -23.42 -2.55 -27.66
CA LEU A 215 -24.21 -1.93 -26.58
C LEU A 215 -25.67 -2.42 -26.66
N PRO A 216 -26.21 -3.18 -25.68
CA PRO A 216 -27.55 -3.72 -25.81
C PRO A 216 -28.63 -2.63 -25.72
N PRO A 217 -29.56 -2.53 -26.69
CA PRO A 217 -30.69 -1.59 -26.63
C PRO A 217 -31.58 -1.79 -25.40
N GLU A 218 -31.61 -3.02 -24.86
CA GLU A 218 -32.35 -3.41 -23.64
C GLU A 218 -31.97 -2.60 -22.41
N LEU A 219 -30.73 -2.10 -22.31
CA LEU A 219 -30.28 -1.37 -21.14
C LEU A 219 -31.04 -0.05 -20.93
N SER A 220 -31.65 0.52 -21.99
CA SER A 220 -32.49 1.70 -21.84
C SER A 220 -33.86 1.44 -21.22
N LYS A 221 -34.22 0.16 -20.98
CA LYS A 221 -35.45 -0.25 -20.31
C LYS A 221 -35.31 -0.29 -18.77
N MET A 222 -34.10 -0.09 -18.23
CA MET A 222 -33.85 -0.07 -16.77
C MET A 222 -34.58 1.12 -16.12
N PRO A 223 -35.58 0.91 -15.25
CA PRO A 223 -36.50 1.96 -14.83
C PRO A 223 -35.96 2.94 -13.78
N LYS A 224 -34.69 2.80 -13.37
CA LYS A 224 -34.04 3.60 -12.30
C LYS A 224 -32.56 3.92 -12.55
N LEU A 225 -32.04 3.68 -13.76
CA LEU A 225 -30.61 3.82 -14.04
C LEU A 225 -30.21 5.31 -14.16
N LEU A 226 -29.54 5.82 -13.13
CA LEU A 226 -29.13 7.23 -13.01
C LEU A 226 -27.72 7.46 -13.57
N VAL A 227 -26.79 6.53 -13.30
CA VAL A 227 -25.38 6.65 -13.71
C VAL A 227 -24.96 5.42 -14.50
N PHE A 228 -24.65 5.63 -15.78
CA PHE A 228 -24.19 4.60 -16.70
C PHE A 228 -22.82 4.96 -17.27
N GLN A 229 -21.80 4.18 -16.91
CA GLN A 229 -20.39 4.48 -17.16
C GLN A 229 -19.64 3.24 -17.66
N LEU A 230 -19.24 3.26 -18.93
CA LEU A 230 -18.57 2.16 -19.63
C LEU A 230 -17.21 2.57 -20.23
N ASP A 231 -16.65 3.73 -19.85
CA ASP A 231 -15.44 4.30 -20.44
C ASP A 231 -14.26 3.31 -20.55
N ASN A 232 -13.38 3.45 -21.56
CA ASN A 232 -12.23 2.58 -21.76
C ASN A 232 -12.61 1.08 -21.82
N ASN A 233 -13.46 0.73 -22.80
CA ASN A 233 -13.82 -0.64 -23.20
C ASN A 233 -13.76 -0.72 -24.75
N ASN A 234 -14.07 -1.86 -25.38
CA ASN A 234 -13.98 -2.02 -26.84
C ASN A 234 -15.23 -2.67 -27.45
N PHE A 235 -16.26 -1.87 -27.70
CA PHE A 235 -17.50 -2.31 -28.37
C PHE A 235 -17.36 -2.40 -29.90
N ASN A 236 -16.22 -2.90 -30.38
CA ASN A 236 -15.99 -3.43 -31.73
C ASN A 236 -16.46 -2.57 -32.94
N GLY A 237 -16.61 -1.26 -32.81
CA GLY A 237 -17.18 -0.43 -33.88
C GLY A 237 -18.70 -0.50 -34.00
N THR A 238 -19.43 -0.78 -32.91
CA THR A 238 -20.89 -0.66 -32.91
C THR A 238 -21.36 0.77 -32.69
N GLU A 239 -22.61 1.03 -33.04
CA GLU A 239 -23.27 2.32 -32.83
C GLU A 239 -23.84 2.43 -31.41
N ILE A 240 -24.16 3.66 -30.97
CA ILE A 240 -24.90 3.88 -29.73
C ILE A 240 -26.40 3.70 -30.06
N PRO A 241 -27.15 2.80 -29.40
CA PRO A 241 -28.55 2.57 -29.72
C PRO A 241 -29.39 3.85 -29.56
N GLU A 242 -30.21 4.18 -30.54
CA GLU A 242 -31.17 5.31 -30.45
C GLU A 242 -32.09 5.19 -29.23
N SER A 243 -32.37 3.96 -28.78
CA SER A 243 -33.17 3.70 -27.58
C SER A 243 -32.56 4.28 -26.30
N TYR A 244 -31.26 4.63 -26.28
CA TYR A 244 -30.60 5.27 -25.14
C TYR A 244 -31.06 6.73 -24.95
N GLY A 245 -31.65 7.35 -25.98
CA GLY A 245 -32.34 8.63 -25.85
C GLY A 245 -33.51 8.60 -24.87
N ASN A 246 -34.19 7.45 -24.77
CA ASN A 246 -35.40 7.24 -23.96
C ASN A 246 -35.11 6.94 -22.48
N MET A 247 -33.87 7.09 -22.01
CA MET A 247 -33.46 6.79 -20.64
C MET A 247 -33.88 7.91 -19.67
N SER A 248 -35.19 8.04 -19.43
CA SER A 248 -35.81 9.19 -18.77
C SER A 248 -35.34 9.51 -17.35
N THR A 249 -34.67 8.57 -16.66
CA THR A 249 -34.09 8.77 -15.33
C THR A 249 -32.58 9.07 -15.36
N LEU A 250 -31.93 9.05 -16.53
CA LEU A 250 -30.48 9.10 -16.65
C LEU A 250 -29.92 10.51 -16.37
N LEU A 251 -28.92 10.55 -15.50
CA LEU A 251 -28.21 11.76 -15.07
C LEU A 251 -26.79 11.83 -15.63
N LYS A 252 -26.18 10.67 -15.85
CA LYS A 252 -24.81 10.55 -16.34
C LYS A 252 -24.68 9.43 -17.36
N LEU A 253 -24.30 9.80 -18.57
CA LEU A 253 -23.89 8.88 -19.64
C LEU A 253 -22.41 9.10 -19.95
N SER A 254 -21.60 8.06 -19.77
CA SER A 254 -20.16 8.11 -20.04
C SER A 254 -19.73 6.86 -20.83
N LEU A 255 -19.41 7.07 -22.11
CA LEU A 255 -18.99 6.06 -23.09
C LEU A 255 -17.68 6.50 -23.76
N ARG A 256 -16.77 7.13 -23.02
CA ARG A 256 -15.50 7.66 -23.53
C ARG A 256 -14.55 6.53 -23.92
N ASN A 257 -13.89 6.64 -25.08
CA ASN A 257 -12.88 5.67 -25.53
C ASN A 257 -13.41 4.23 -25.54
N CYS A 258 -14.56 4.05 -26.22
CA CYS A 258 -15.31 2.80 -26.30
C CYS A 258 -15.23 2.11 -27.67
N ASN A 259 -14.49 2.70 -28.62
CA ASN A 259 -14.43 2.30 -30.04
C ASN A 259 -15.81 2.27 -30.72
N LEU A 260 -16.69 3.23 -30.38
CA LEU A 260 -18.03 3.36 -30.95
C LEU A 260 -18.05 4.18 -32.24
N GLN A 261 -19.02 3.95 -33.12
CA GLN A 261 -19.24 4.69 -34.36
C GLN A 261 -20.70 5.16 -34.51
N GLY A 262 -21.08 5.66 -35.69
CA GLY A 262 -22.44 6.14 -35.97
C GLY A 262 -22.65 7.59 -35.52
N SER A 263 -23.90 8.04 -35.51
CA SER A 263 -24.26 9.37 -35.02
C SER A 263 -24.27 9.45 -33.49
N VAL A 264 -24.20 10.68 -32.96
CA VAL A 264 -24.63 10.95 -31.58
C VAL A 264 -26.16 10.80 -31.53
N PRO A 265 -26.73 9.94 -30.67
CA PRO A 265 -28.18 9.76 -30.57
C PRO A 265 -28.85 11.01 -29.98
N ASP A 266 -30.13 11.22 -30.25
CA ASP A 266 -30.89 12.26 -29.57
C ASP A 266 -31.15 11.88 -28.11
N LEU A 267 -30.60 12.67 -27.18
CA LEU A 267 -30.76 12.48 -25.73
C LEU A 267 -31.84 13.39 -25.13
N SER A 268 -32.69 14.04 -25.94
CA SER A 268 -33.79 14.89 -25.47
C SER A 268 -34.81 14.15 -24.57
N GLY A 269 -34.95 12.83 -24.74
CA GLY A 269 -35.75 11.96 -23.87
C GLY A 269 -35.15 11.68 -22.48
N SER A 270 -33.96 12.22 -22.17
CA SER A 270 -33.27 12.12 -20.88
C SER A 270 -33.26 13.49 -20.16
N PRO A 271 -34.40 13.96 -19.63
CA PRO A 271 -34.59 15.35 -19.20
C PRO A 271 -33.77 15.77 -17.98
N HIS A 272 -33.19 14.81 -17.25
CA HIS A 272 -32.40 15.04 -16.03
C HIS A 272 -30.88 14.92 -16.25
N LEU A 273 -30.41 14.73 -17.50
CA LEU A 273 -29.01 14.49 -17.84
C LEU A 273 -28.08 15.66 -17.42
N LEU A 274 -27.25 15.43 -16.41
CA LEU A 274 -26.26 16.38 -15.87
C LEU A 274 -24.89 16.26 -16.57
N TYR A 275 -24.50 15.04 -16.98
CA TYR A 275 -23.17 14.74 -17.52
C TYR A 275 -23.23 13.84 -18.75
N LEU A 276 -22.57 14.26 -19.84
CA LEU A 276 -22.40 13.51 -21.07
C LEU A 276 -20.91 13.46 -21.48
N ASP A 277 -20.36 12.28 -21.66
CA ASP A 277 -19.02 12.06 -22.23
C ASP A 277 -19.02 10.93 -23.26
N LEU A 278 -18.88 11.29 -24.54
CA LEU A 278 -18.74 10.38 -25.68
C LEU A 278 -17.38 10.57 -26.37
N SER A 279 -16.40 11.16 -25.68
CA SER A 279 -15.12 11.55 -26.27
C SER A 279 -14.23 10.35 -26.66
N SER A 280 -13.28 10.56 -27.58
CA SER A 280 -12.36 9.53 -28.08
C SER A 280 -13.05 8.31 -28.73
N ASN A 281 -14.04 8.56 -29.57
CA ASN A 281 -14.72 7.51 -30.36
C ASN A 281 -14.57 7.81 -31.87
N LYS A 282 -15.35 7.13 -32.71
CA LYS A 282 -15.42 7.30 -34.17
C LYS A 282 -16.78 7.84 -34.60
N LEU A 283 -17.42 8.65 -33.76
CA LEU A 283 -18.75 9.20 -34.03
C LEU A 283 -18.70 10.20 -35.19
N VAL A 284 -19.73 10.19 -36.04
CA VAL A 284 -19.84 10.92 -37.31
C VAL A 284 -21.15 11.72 -37.39
N GLY A 285 -21.25 12.59 -38.40
CA GLY A 285 -22.44 13.40 -38.64
C GLY A 285 -22.55 14.59 -37.69
N SER A 286 -23.71 15.24 -37.69
CA SER A 286 -23.97 16.44 -36.90
C SER A 286 -24.33 16.15 -35.45
N ILE A 287 -23.90 17.03 -34.55
CA ILE A 287 -24.37 17.07 -33.16
C ILE A 287 -25.89 17.38 -33.16
N PRO A 288 -26.74 16.62 -32.46
CA PRO A 288 -28.18 16.85 -32.39
C PRO A 288 -28.55 18.26 -31.90
N THR A 289 -29.52 18.88 -32.58
CA THR A 289 -30.03 20.23 -32.27
C THR A 289 -31.21 20.24 -31.30
N ASN A 290 -31.77 19.07 -30.98
CA ASN A 290 -32.83 18.93 -29.98
C ASN A 290 -32.33 19.34 -28.58
N LYS A 291 -33.21 19.91 -27.75
CA LYS A 291 -32.79 20.51 -26.48
C LYS A 291 -32.49 19.43 -25.43
N LEU A 292 -31.23 19.36 -24.99
CA LEU A 292 -30.79 18.55 -23.85
C LEU A 292 -31.35 19.10 -22.52
N SER A 293 -31.14 18.38 -21.42
CA SER A 293 -31.49 18.83 -20.07
C SER A 293 -31.00 20.26 -19.80
N VAL A 294 -31.86 21.08 -19.19
CA VAL A 294 -31.50 22.44 -18.75
C VAL A 294 -30.43 22.43 -17.66
N ASN A 295 -30.32 21.32 -16.91
CA ASN A 295 -29.41 21.18 -15.79
C ASN A 295 -28.03 20.61 -16.20
N ILE A 296 -27.76 20.46 -17.50
CA ILE A 296 -26.53 19.84 -17.97
C ILE A 296 -25.27 20.67 -17.60
N THR A 297 -24.33 20.02 -16.92
CA THR A 297 -23.08 20.62 -16.43
C THR A 297 -21.91 20.31 -17.35
N THR A 298 -21.93 19.15 -18.01
CA THR A 298 -20.79 18.61 -18.74
C THR A 298 -21.22 18.01 -20.07
N ILE A 299 -20.64 18.48 -21.17
CA ILE A 299 -20.75 17.89 -22.51
C ILE A 299 -19.34 17.69 -23.06
N LYS A 300 -18.98 16.44 -23.38
CA LYS A 300 -17.67 16.09 -23.95
C LYS A 300 -17.85 15.20 -25.17
N LEU A 301 -17.53 15.75 -26.34
CA LEU A 301 -17.58 15.08 -27.64
C LEU A 301 -16.22 15.14 -28.38
N SER A 302 -15.17 15.64 -27.73
CA SER A 302 -13.82 15.74 -28.28
C SER A 302 -13.27 14.42 -28.83
N ASN A 303 -12.33 14.49 -29.78
CA ASN A 303 -11.69 13.33 -30.43
C ASN A 303 -12.74 12.41 -31.09
N ASN A 304 -13.45 12.94 -32.08
CA ASN A 304 -14.42 12.20 -32.91
C ASN A 304 -14.30 12.70 -34.38
N MET A 305 -15.24 12.30 -35.24
CA MET A 305 -15.33 12.73 -36.65
C MET A 305 -16.63 13.51 -36.91
N LEU A 306 -17.09 14.27 -35.92
CA LEU A 306 -18.35 15.04 -35.99
C LEU A 306 -18.21 16.22 -36.97
N THR A 307 -19.31 16.56 -37.63
CA THR A 307 -19.37 17.55 -38.72
C THR A 307 -20.50 18.56 -38.53
N GLY A 308 -20.50 19.63 -39.35
CA GLY A 308 -21.54 20.66 -39.30
C GLY A 308 -21.34 21.68 -38.17
N PRO A 309 -22.31 22.58 -37.96
CA PRO A 309 -22.19 23.68 -37.00
C PRO A 309 -22.25 23.21 -35.55
N ILE A 310 -21.61 23.97 -34.65
CA ILE A 310 -21.86 23.87 -33.21
C ILE A 310 -23.32 24.29 -32.95
N PRO A 311 -24.17 23.43 -32.37
CA PRO A 311 -25.59 23.74 -32.16
C PRO A 311 -25.83 24.95 -31.25
N SER A 312 -26.77 25.81 -31.65
CA SER A 312 -27.15 27.02 -30.90
C SER A 312 -27.95 26.72 -29.61
N ASN A 313 -28.52 25.51 -29.49
CA ASN A 313 -29.17 25.00 -28.27
C ASN A 313 -28.21 24.88 -27.07
N PHE A 314 -26.89 24.96 -27.28
CA PHE A 314 -25.87 25.02 -26.23
C PHE A 314 -25.80 26.39 -25.53
N SER A 315 -26.51 27.40 -26.03
CA SER A 315 -26.77 28.64 -25.30
C SER A 315 -27.99 28.50 -24.38
N GLY A 316 -27.90 29.03 -23.15
CA GLY A 316 -28.97 28.93 -22.16
C GLY A 316 -28.99 27.66 -21.29
N PHE A 317 -27.85 27.00 -21.08
CA PHE A 317 -27.68 25.97 -20.04
C PHE A 317 -27.08 26.61 -18.75
N PRO A 318 -27.90 27.01 -17.75
CA PRO A 318 -27.47 27.83 -16.61
C PRO A 318 -26.38 27.20 -15.72
N HIS A 319 -26.19 25.89 -15.78
CA HIS A 319 -25.25 25.13 -14.94
C HIS A 319 -24.05 24.56 -15.70
N LEU A 320 -23.84 24.95 -16.97
CA LEU A 320 -22.77 24.43 -17.81
C LEU A 320 -21.38 24.81 -17.26
N GLN A 321 -20.55 23.79 -17.00
CA GLN A 321 -19.17 23.91 -16.53
C GLN A 321 -18.16 23.62 -17.65
N LYS A 322 -18.41 22.59 -18.49
CA LYS A 322 -17.46 22.16 -19.53
C LYS A 322 -18.19 21.73 -20.81
N LEU A 323 -17.82 22.35 -21.93
CA LEU A 323 -18.21 21.96 -23.29
C LEU A 323 -16.94 21.71 -24.11
N LEU A 324 -16.58 20.44 -24.29
CA LEU A 324 -15.34 20.03 -24.95
C LEU A 324 -15.67 19.33 -26.28
N LEU A 325 -15.34 19.98 -27.40
CA LEU A 325 -15.62 19.54 -28.78
C LEU A 325 -14.33 19.42 -29.63
N ALA A 326 -13.15 19.59 -29.02
CA ALA A 326 -11.87 19.65 -29.70
C ALA A 326 -11.50 18.38 -30.47
N ASN A 327 -10.71 18.49 -31.54
CA ASN A 327 -10.35 17.39 -32.45
C ASN A 327 -11.61 16.74 -33.07
N ASN A 328 -12.29 17.49 -33.92
CA ASN A 328 -13.44 17.08 -34.73
C ASN A 328 -13.36 17.79 -36.10
N ASN A 329 -14.41 17.68 -36.94
CA ASN A 329 -14.53 18.38 -38.22
C ASN A 329 -15.75 19.33 -38.24
N LEU A 330 -16.02 19.99 -37.11
CA LEU A 330 -17.11 20.96 -36.97
C LEU A 330 -16.79 22.23 -37.75
N SER A 331 -17.80 22.83 -38.38
CA SER A 331 -17.65 23.91 -39.36
C SER A 331 -18.51 25.14 -39.04
N GLY A 332 -18.25 26.26 -39.72
CA GLY A 332 -18.98 27.51 -39.50
C GLY A 332 -18.45 28.30 -38.30
N ASP A 333 -19.37 28.87 -37.51
CA ASP A 333 -19.04 29.91 -36.53
C ASP A 333 -18.96 29.35 -35.10
N ALA A 334 -17.98 29.80 -34.32
CA ALA A 334 -17.96 29.56 -32.88
C ALA A 334 -18.96 30.50 -32.18
N PRO A 335 -19.97 29.98 -31.43
CA PRO A 335 -21.06 30.78 -30.89
C PRO A 335 -20.70 31.53 -29.59
N THR A 336 -20.84 32.87 -29.57
CA THR A 336 -20.57 33.67 -28.35
C THR A 336 -21.72 33.69 -27.34
N ASN A 337 -22.93 33.40 -27.80
CA ASN A 337 -24.14 33.42 -26.96
C ASN A 337 -24.14 32.35 -25.85
N ILE A 338 -23.28 31.34 -25.95
CA ILE A 338 -23.10 30.30 -24.91
C ILE A 338 -22.76 30.93 -23.56
N TRP A 339 -21.80 31.85 -23.48
CA TRP A 339 -21.42 32.49 -22.21
C TRP A 339 -22.13 33.82 -21.94
N GLN A 340 -22.54 34.55 -22.99
CA GLN A 340 -23.28 35.81 -22.84
C GLN A 340 -24.67 35.60 -22.18
N SER A 341 -25.21 34.38 -22.21
CA SER A 341 -26.47 34.00 -21.57
C SER A 341 -26.35 33.53 -20.11
N LEU A 342 -25.15 33.53 -19.51
CA LEU A 342 -24.88 32.89 -18.23
C LEU A 342 -24.47 33.88 -17.12
N THR A 343 -25.23 33.89 -16.03
CA THR A 343 -24.88 34.56 -14.78
C THR A 343 -24.01 33.63 -13.92
N LEU A 344 -22.70 33.58 -14.20
CA LEU A 344 -21.74 32.79 -13.41
C LEU A 344 -21.51 33.42 -12.03
N GLY A 345 -21.59 32.62 -10.97
CA GLY A 345 -21.15 33.01 -9.63
C GLY A 345 -19.62 33.09 -9.52
N SER A 346 -19.13 33.75 -8.47
CA SER A 346 -17.69 34.03 -8.25
C SER A 346 -16.77 32.81 -8.40
N PHE A 347 -17.22 31.63 -7.95
CA PHE A 347 -16.47 30.38 -7.96
C PHE A 347 -16.79 29.44 -9.15
N ALA A 348 -17.75 29.79 -10.01
CA ALA A 348 -18.17 28.93 -11.12
C ALA A 348 -17.30 29.14 -12.36
N LYS A 349 -16.59 28.10 -12.81
CA LYS A 349 -15.68 28.10 -13.96
C LYS A 349 -16.34 27.44 -15.18
N LEU A 350 -16.37 28.14 -16.32
CA LEU A 350 -16.79 27.61 -17.61
C LEU A 350 -15.57 27.34 -18.51
N THR A 351 -15.51 26.16 -19.14
CA THR A 351 -14.46 25.79 -20.10
C THR A 351 -15.07 25.38 -21.44
N LEU A 352 -14.73 26.12 -22.49
CA LEU A 352 -15.11 25.88 -23.88
C LEU A 352 -13.87 25.48 -24.68
N ASP A 353 -13.78 24.22 -25.12
CA ASP A 353 -12.63 23.72 -25.89
C ASP A 353 -13.06 23.28 -27.28
N PHE A 354 -12.78 24.13 -28.28
CA PHE A 354 -13.16 23.95 -29.68
C PHE A 354 -11.95 23.73 -30.60
N ARG A 355 -10.76 23.49 -30.03
CA ARG A 355 -9.48 23.38 -30.77
C ARG A 355 -9.53 22.33 -31.89
N ASN A 356 -8.73 22.53 -32.93
CA ASN A 356 -8.58 21.59 -34.05
C ASN A 356 -9.94 21.15 -34.64
N ASN A 357 -10.63 22.12 -35.23
CA ASN A 357 -11.88 21.97 -35.98
C ASN A 357 -11.80 22.85 -37.25
N SER A 358 -12.86 22.88 -38.05
CA SER A 358 -12.97 23.65 -39.30
C SER A 358 -13.76 24.97 -39.11
N LEU A 359 -13.67 25.60 -37.93
CA LEU A 359 -14.41 26.83 -37.61
C LEU A 359 -13.79 28.06 -38.30
N THR A 360 -14.61 28.79 -39.05
CA THR A 360 -14.18 29.88 -39.94
C THR A 360 -14.34 31.28 -39.36
N ASN A 361 -15.25 31.46 -38.40
CA ASN A 361 -15.58 32.77 -37.82
C ASN A 361 -16.10 32.64 -36.38
N ILE A 362 -16.41 33.75 -35.71
CA ILE A 362 -17.02 33.80 -34.38
C ILE A 362 -18.25 34.70 -34.43
N SER A 363 -19.38 34.24 -33.90
CA SER A 363 -20.68 34.90 -34.03
C SER A 363 -21.06 35.73 -32.79
N GLY A 364 -20.48 36.92 -32.69
CA GLY A 364 -20.89 37.97 -31.74
C GLY A 364 -19.73 38.75 -31.11
N ILE A 365 -20.02 39.58 -30.09
CA ILE A 365 -19.02 40.42 -29.42
C ILE A 365 -18.21 39.58 -28.42
N ILE A 366 -16.89 39.56 -28.60
CA ILE A 366 -15.98 38.70 -27.85
C ILE A 366 -15.42 39.46 -26.64
N ASN A 367 -16.11 39.34 -25.51
CA ASN A 367 -15.63 39.87 -24.23
C ASN A 367 -16.04 38.91 -23.08
N PRO A 368 -15.37 37.74 -22.94
CA PRO A 368 -15.73 36.73 -21.95
C PRO A 368 -15.39 37.18 -20.51
N PRO A 369 -16.22 36.85 -19.50
CA PRO A 369 -15.85 37.00 -18.09
C PRO A 369 -14.58 36.20 -17.74
N ALA A 370 -13.82 36.64 -16.73
CA ALA A 370 -12.57 36.00 -16.30
C ALA A 370 -12.73 34.50 -15.93
N ASN A 371 -13.93 34.10 -15.52
CA ASN A 371 -14.26 32.71 -15.20
C ASN A 371 -14.53 31.81 -16.42
N VAL A 372 -14.45 32.35 -17.65
CA VAL A 372 -14.72 31.63 -18.90
C VAL A 372 -13.43 31.42 -19.69
N SER A 373 -12.96 30.17 -19.74
CA SER A 373 -11.82 29.75 -20.57
C SER A 373 -12.31 29.31 -21.94
N ILE A 374 -11.74 29.85 -23.02
CA ILE A 374 -12.09 29.54 -24.41
C ILE A 374 -10.82 29.14 -25.17
N LYS A 375 -10.84 28.00 -25.87
CA LYS A 375 -9.68 27.47 -26.60
C LYS A 375 -10.07 27.18 -28.07
N LEU A 376 -9.50 27.96 -28.99
CA LEU A 376 -9.79 27.98 -30.44
C LEU A 376 -8.60 27.55 -31.32
N GLN A 377 -7.40 27.40 -30.75
CA GLN A 377 -6.17 26.95 -31.43
C GLN A 377 -6.41 25.86 -32.50
N GLY A 378 -5.83 26.04 -33.69
CA GLY A 378 -5.91 25.06 -34.79
C GLY A 378 -7.14 25.19 -35.69
N ASN A 379 -8.04 26.15 -35.45
CA ASN A 379 -9.15 26.45 -36.36
C ASN A 379 -8.76 27.51 -37.43
N PRO A 380 -9.36 27.47 -38.64
CA PRO A 380 -9.19 28.50 -39.67
C PRO A 380 -9.39 29.94 -39.18
N VAL A 381 -10.34 30.19 -38.27
CA VAL A 381 -10.58 31.53 -37.70
C VAL A 381 -9.33 32.16 -37.05
N CYS A 382 -8.41 31.34 -36.53
CA CYS A 382 -7.16 31.82 -35.94
C CYS A 382 -6.19 32.45 -36.95
N GLN A 383 -6.38 32.25 -38.26
CA GLN A 383 -5.61 32.97 -39.29
C GLN A 383 -5.93 34.48 -39.29
N ARG A 384 -7.16 34.85 -38.90
CA ARG A 384 -7.63 36.24 -38.79
C ARG A 384 -7.58 36.76 -37.35
N ALA A 385 -6.76 36.14 -36.48
CA ALA A 385 -6.80 36.40 -35.04
C ALA A 385 -6.47 37.85 -34.62
N ASN A 386 -5.64 38.54 -35.42
CA ASN A 386 -5.33 39.96 -35.24
C ASN A 386 -6.51 40.87 -35.61
N GLU A 387 -7.27 40.54 -36.66
CA GLU A 387 -8.42 41.33 -37.11
C GLU A 387 -9.60 41.24 -36.13
N LEU A 388 -9.74 40.09 -35.47
CA LEU A 388 -10.86 39.76 -34.57
C LEU A 388 -10.53 39.95 -33.08
N ASN A 389 -9.30 40.38 -32.73
CA ASN A 389 -8.79 40.49 -31.35
C ASN A 389 -8.85 39.17 -30.52
N ILE A 390 -8.71 38.01 -31.18
CA ILE A 390 -8.85 36.67 -30.56
C ILE A 390 -7.52 35.95 -30.29
N LEU A 391 -6.39 36.64 -30.43
CA LEU A 391 -5.05 36.10 -30.20
C LEU A 391 -4.92 35.26 -28.90
N PRO A 392 -5.48 35.68 -27.74
CA PRO A 392 -5.42 34.89 -26.50
C PRO A 392 -6.05 33.50 -26.59
N PHE A 393 -7.08 33.32 -27.41
CA PHE A 393 -7.81 32.05 -27.55
C PHE A 393 -7.17 31.11 -28.60
N CYS A 394 -6.26 31.64 -29.42
CA CYS A 394 -5.58 30.94 -30.51
C CYS A 394 -4.14 30.51 -30.18
N GLY A 395 -3.58 30.98 -29.06
CA GLY A 395 -2.21 30.67 -28.62
C GLY A 395 -2.00 29.23 -28.12
N VAL A 396 -0.74 28.88 -27.88
CA VAL A 396 -0.36 27.62 -27.20
C VAL A 396 -0.64 27.78 -25.69
N PRO A 397 -1.32 26.84 -25.02
CA PRO A 397 -1.54 26.93 -23.59
C PRO A 397 -0.24 26.87 -22.78
N THR A 398 0.05 27.92 -22.01
CA THR A 398 0.82 27.74 -20.76
C THR A 398 0.01 26.82 -19.84
N GLY A 399 0.66 25.84 -19.21
CA GLY A 399 -0.04 24.80 -18.45
C GLY A 399 -0.88 25.35 -17.29
N ASP A 400 -2.20 25.14 -17.36
CA ASP A 400 -3.17 25.38 -16.28
C ASP A 400 -2.89 24.42 -15.10
N THR A 401 -1.83 24.67 -14.35
CA THR A 401 -1.49 23.90 -13.15
C THR A 401 -2.43 24.37 -12.03
N GLU A 402 -3.48 23.59 -11.74
CA GLU A 402 -4.44 23.96 -10.68
C GLU A 402 -3.73 23.93 -9.32
N ALA A 403 -3.47 25.12 -8.78
CA ALA A 403 -2.92 25.28 -7.43
C ALA A 403 -3.97 24.81 -6.40
N PRO A 404 -3.59 24.00 -5.39
CA PRO A 404 -4.51 23.59 -4.35
C PRO A 404 -4.88 24.81 -3.48
N GLY A 405 -6.10 25.30 -3.61
CA GLY A 405 -6.60 26.43 -2.83
C GLY A 405 -6.82 26.06 -1.37
N SER A 406 -5.87 26.39 -0.50
CA SER A 406 -6.03 26.31 0.96
C SER A 406 -6.71 27.59 1.49
N SER A 407 -8.02 27.56 1.68
CA SER A 407 -8.79 28.63 2.32
C SER A 407 -8.56 28.64 3.83
N ASN A 408 -7.43 29.22 4.27
CA ASN A 408 -7.13 29.47 5.69
C ASN A 408 -7.61 30.87 6.10
N ASP A 409 -8.91 31.13 5.95
CA ASP A 409 -9.55 32.35 6.45
C ASP A 409 -9.72 32.21 7.98
N PHE A 410 -8.77 32.77 8.72
CA PHE A 410 -8.82 32.83 10.19
C PHE A 410 -9.82 33.90 10.64
N PRO A 411 -10.72 33.63 11.61
CA PRO A 411 -11.55 34.66 12.21
C PRO A 411 -10.73 35.77 12.87
N GLU A 412 -10.83 37.01 12.37
CA GLU A 412 -10.17 38.17 12.96
C GLU A 412 -10.69 38.42 14.38
N GLY A 413 -9.83 38.21 15.39
CA GLY A 413 -10.11 38.55 16.80
C GLY A 413 -9.69 37.50 17.83
N CYS A 414 -9.52 36.23 17.43
CA CYS A 414 -9.14 35.17 18.38
C CYS A 414 -7.65 35.19 18.70
N LYS A 415 -7.30 35.18 20.00
CA LYS A 415 -5.91 35.08 20.44
C LYS A 415 -5.37 33.67 20.17
N THR A 416 -4.28 33.58 19.42
CA THR A 416 -3.59 32.33 19.02
C THR A 416 -3.11 31.45 20.18
N GLN A 417 -3.17 31.93 21.43
CA GLN A 417 -2.84 31.17 22.64
C GLN A 417 -4.03 30.36 23.22
N SER A 418 -5.25 30.48 22.68
CA SER A 418 -6.45 29.91 23.30
C SER A 418 -6.90 28.54 22.76
N CYS A 419 -6.26 27.98 21.72
CA CYS A 419 -6.60 26.66 21.16
C CYS A 419 -5.36 25.76 21.00
N PRO A 420 -5.32 24.55 21.61
CA PRO A 420 -4.12 23.70 21.62
C PRO A 420 -4.01 22.87 20.33
N PHE A 421 -3.53 23.49 19.26
CA PHE A 421 -3.26 22.82 17.97
C PHE A 421 -2.33 21.60 18.09
N SER A 422 -1.42 21.59 19.07
CA SER A 422 -0.56 20.43 19.40
C SER A 422 -1.33 19.14 19.71
N ASP A 423 -2.54 19.27 20.25
CA ASP A 423 -3.43 18.15 20.61
C ASP A 423 -4.52 17.90 19.56
N ASN A 424 -4.34 18.42 18.33
CA ASN A 424 -5.29 18.33 17.22
C ASN A 424 -6.66 18.96 17.56
N PHE A 425 -6.64 20.14 18.19
CA PHE A 425 -7.79 21.04 18.24
C PHE A 425 -7.63 22.13 17.18
N GLU A 426 -8.74 22.59 16.63
CA GLU A 426 -8.82 23.68 15.66
C GLU A 426 -9.97 24.63 16.04
N TYR A 427 -9.93 25.88 15.56
CA TYR A 427 -11.09 26.77 15.66
C TYR A 427 -12.17 26.36 14.66
N VAL A 428 -13.44 26.44 15.06
CA VAL A 428 -14.59 26.05 14.23
C VAL A 428 -15.15 27.30 13.54
N PRO A 429 -14.90 27.53 12.22
CA PRO A 429 -14.99 28.86 11.62
C PRO A 429 -16.37 29.52 11.69
N GLU A 430 -17.44 28.77 11.43
CA GLU A 430 -18.83 29.26 11.39
C GLU A 430 -19.62 28.97 12.68
N SER A 431 -18.93 28.65 13.78
CA SER A 431 -19.59 28.27 15.02
C SER A 431 -20.29 29.45 15.74
N PRO A 432 -21.37 29.22 16.53
CA PRO A 432 -22.11 30.27 17.22
C PRO A 432 -21.33 31.08 18.28
N SER A 433 -20.08 30.72 18.56
CA SER A 433 -19.17 31.43 19.46
C SER A 433 -17.84 31.65 18.74
N PRO A 434 -17.43 32.89 18.44
CA PRO A 434 -16.43 33.18 17.40
C PRO A 434 -15.01 32.65 17.67
N CYS A 435 -14.73 32.11 18.87
CA CYS A 435 -13.47 31.43 19.20
C CYS A 435 -13.69 30.01 19.77
N PHE A 436 -14.76 29.30 19.40
CA PHE A 436 -14.94 27.91 19.79
C PHE A 436 -13.82 27.03 19.21
N CYS A 437 -13.15 26.30 20.09
CA CYS A 437 -12.02 25.44 19.80
C CYS A 437 -12.43 23.99 20.08
N ALA A 438 -12.28 23.10 19.10
CA ALA A 438 -12.70 21.70 19.21
C ALA A 438 -11.79 20.75 18.42
N ALA A 439 -11.78 19.47 18.78
CA ALA A 439 -10.99 18.46 18.08
C ALA A 439 -11.82 17.79 16.95
N PRO A 440 -11.48 17.95 15.66
CA PRO A 440 -12.24 17.35 14.57
C PRO A 440 -12.00 15.84 14.41
N LEU A 441 -13.03 15.13 13.97
CA LEU A 441 -12.96 13.78 13.43
C LEU A 441 -12.68 13.86 11.92
N GLY A 442 -11.53 13.37 11.47
CA GLY A 442 -11.14 13.38 10.06
C GLY A 442 -11.66 12.18 9.28
N ILE A 443 -12.28 12.39 8.12
CA ILE A 443 -12.85 11.33 7.26
C ILE A 443 -12.37 11.52 5.82
N GLY A 444 -11.62 10.54 5.30
CA GLY A 444 -11.22 10.49 3.89
C GLY A 444 -12.28 9.77 3.06
N LEU A 445 -12.86 10.46 2.08
CA LEU A 445 -13.84 9.91 1.15
C LEU A 445 -13.37 10.04 -0.31
N ARG A 446 -14.04 9.31 -1.21
CA ARG A 446 -13.94 9.49 -2.67
C ARG A 446 -15.31 9.33 -3.31
N LEU A 447 -15.78 10.32 -4.05
CA LEU A 447 -16.91 10.15 -4.99
C LEU A 447 -16.40 9.42 -6.23
N ARG A 448 -17.06 8.33 -6.60
CA ARG A 448 -16.61 7.40 -7.66
C ARG A 448 -16.99 7.84 -9.06
N SER A 449 -18.15 8.48 -9.17
CA SER A 449 -18.69 8.98 -10.44
C SER A 449 -19.73 10.08 -10.18
N PRO A 450 -19.33 11.24 -9.62
CA PRO A 450 -20.21 12.41 -9.54
C PRO A 450 -20.64 12.88 -10.94
N SER A 451 -21.80 13.53 -11.00
CA SER A 451 -22.48 14.00 -12.21
C SER A 451 -22.07 15.44 -12.60
N ILE A 452 -20.90 15.87 -12.14
CA ILE A 452 -20.32 17.22 -12.25
C ILE A 452 -18.84 17.13 -12.65
N SER A 453 -18.27 18.20 -13.19
CA SER A 453 -16.86 18.29 -13.63
C SER A 453 -16.02 19.34 -12.89
N ASP A 454 -16.64 20.16 -12.04
CA ASP A 454 -16.01 21.07 -11.09
C ASP A 454 -16.85 21.03 -9.79
N PHE A 455 -16.17 20.98 -8.64
CA PHE A 455 -16.77 20.80 -7.33
C PHE A 455 -16.85 22.10 -6.52
N GLN A 456 -16.12 23.18 -6.86
CA GLN A 456 -16.17 24.42 -6.07
C GLN A 456 -17.60 24.97 -5.89
N PRO A 457 -18.46 25.04 -6.93
CA PRO A 457 -19.85 25.48 -6.77
C PRO A 457 -20.73 24.55 -5.92
N TYR A 458 -20.27 23.31 -5.69
CA TYR A 458 -21.02 22.25 -5.01
C TYR A 458 -20.48 21.91 -3.61
N LYS A 459 -19.38 22.54 -3.17
CA LYS A 459 -18.78 22.32 -1.84
C LYS A 459 -19.80 22.51 -0.71
N PHE A 460 -20.42 23.69 -0.65
CA PHE A 460 -21.40 24.03 0.38
C PHE A 460 -22.71 23.21 0.26
N PRO A 461 -23.30 22.98 -0.93
CA PRO A 461 -24.38 21.99 -1.08
C PRO A 461 -24.05 20.58 -0.57
N PHE A 462 -22.82 20.09 -0.79
CA PHE A 462 -22.37 18.80 -0.27
C PHE A 462 -22.26 18.81 1.27
N GLU A 463 -21.71 19.88 1.85
CA GLU A 463 -21.60 20.06 3.30
C GLU A 463 -22.98 20.12 3.97
N LEU A 464 -23.94 20.85 3.39
CA LEU A 464 -25.34 20.86 3.81
C LEU A 464 -26.00 19.46 3.71
N TRP A 465 -25.87 18.77 2.58
CA TRP A 465 -26.49 17.45 2.38
C TRP A 465 -26.03 16.41 3.41
N ILE A 466 -24.73 16.35 3.71
CA ILE A 466 -24.20 15.42 4.72
C ILE A 466 -24.65 15.84 6.13
N THR A 467 -24.65 17.15 6.46
CA THR A 467 -25.05 17.61 7.81
C THR A 467 -26.54 17.42 8.09
N ASP A 468 -27.41 17.68 7.12
CA ASP A 468 -28.87 17.44 7.21
C ASP A 468 -29.16 15.95 7.51
N TYR A 469 -28.56 15.03 6.74
CA TYR A 469 -28.74 13.60 6.98
C TYR A 469 -28.23 13.13 8.35
N LEU A 470 -27.12 13.70 8.83
CA LEU A 470 -26.55 13.37 10.14
C LEU A 470 -27.23 14.11 11.31
N GLY A 471 -28.23 14.96 11.05
CA GLY A 471 -28.90 15.77 12.08
C GLY A 471 -27.97 16.82 12.72
N MET A 472 -27.00 17.32 11.97
CA MET A 472 -25.96 18.26 12.41
C MET A 472 -26.22 19.68 11.96
N ASN A 473 -25.58 20.65 12.64
CA ASN A 473 -25.55 22.03 12.16
C ASN A 473 -24.51 22.16 11.03
N PRO A 474 -24.72 23.02 10.02
CA PRO A 474 -23.79 23.19 8.89
C PRO A 474 -22.33 23.44 9.30
N TYR A 475 -22.10 24.32 10.31
CA TYR A 475 -20.76 24.64 10.81
C TYR A 475 -19.97 23.44 11.36
N GLN A 476 -20.64 22.30 11.61
CA GLN A 476 -20.00 21.10 12.14
C GLN A 476 -19.28 20.26 11.07
N LEU A 477 -19.41 20.56 9.78
CA LEU A 477 -18.72 19.80 8.74
C LEU A 477 -18.04 20.74 7.74
N VAL A 478 -16.74 20.51 7.53
CA VAL A 478 -15.95 21.24 6.55
C VAL A 478 -15.25 20.25 5.61
N VAL A 479 -15.42 20.41 4.30
CA VAL A 479 -14.53 19.83 3.29
C VAL A 479 -13.23 20.63 3.37
N ASP A 480 -12.25 20.05 4.05
CA ASP A 480 -10.93 20.63 4.31
C ASP A 480 -10.08 20.68 3.04
N SER A 481 -10.15 19.63 2.23
CA SER A 481 -9.41 19.53 0.97
C SER A 481 -10.06 18.53 0.01
N PHE A 482 -9.93 18.76 -1.30
CA PHE A 482 -10.38 17.84 -2.35
C PHE A 482 -9.46 17.87 -3.57
N MET A 483 -9.51 16.80 -4.39
CA MET A 483 -8.67 16.62 -5.57
C MET A 483 -9.34 15.65 -6.55
N TRP A 484 -9.36 16.00 -7.83
CA TRP A 484 -9.75 15.06 -8.89
C TRP A 484 -8.63 14.05 -9.12
N GLU A 485 -8.97 12.76 -9.13
CA GLU A 485 -8.06 11.66 -9.50
C GLU A 485 -8.26 11.31 -10.99
N GLU A 486 -7.50 10.34 -11.53
CA GLU A 486 -7.72 9.87 -12.90
C GLU A 486 -9.09 9.19 -13.07
N GLY A 487 -9.76 9.43 -14.20
CA GLY A 487 -11.19 9.13 -14.37
C GLY A 487 -12.09 10.17 -13.70
N PRO A 488 -13.42 10.06 -13.77
CA PRO A 488 -14.32 11.02 -13.14
C PRO A 488 -14.47 10.72 -11.63
N ARG A 489 -13.37 10.77 -10.88
CA ARG A 489 -13.28 10.45 -9.43
C ARG A 489 -12.84 11.68 -8.64
N LEU A 490 -13.56 12.02 -7.58
CA LEU A 490 -13.24 13.14 -6.70
C LEU A 490 -12.89 12.62 -5.30
N ARG A 491 -11.62 12.74 -4.91
CA ARG A 491 -11.17 12.43 -3.54
C ARG A 491 -11.30 13.68 -2.67
N MET A 492 -11.70 13.50 -1.42
CA MET A 492 -11.90 14.59 -0.46
C MET A 492 -11.57 14.17 0.98
N TYR A 493 -11.30 15.15 1.82
CA TYR A 493 -11.08 15.00 3.25
C TYR A 493 -12.05 15.92 4.01
N LEU A 494 -12.84 15.33 4.88
CA LEU A 494 -13.82 16.01 5.72
C LEU A 494 -13.28 16.14 7.14
N LYS A 495 -13.52 17.29 7.77
CA LYS A 495 -13.41 17.49 9.21
C LYS A 495 -14.84 17.63 9.77
N ILE A 496 -15.22 16.73 10.67
CA ILE A 496 -16.48 16.86 11.44
C ILE A 496 -16.15 17.33 12.86
N PHE A 497 -16.85 18.34 13.35
CA PHE A 497 -16.67 18.95 14.67
C PHE A 497 -17.86 18.64 15.61
N PRO A 498 -17.62 18.51 16.93
CA PRO A 498 -18.70 18.38 17.90
C PRO A 498 -19.54 19.65 17.95
N SER A 499 -20.80 19.52 18.39
CA SER A 499 -21.71 20.65 18.53
C SER A 499 -21.25 21.60 19.64
N PHE A 500 -21.53 22.90 19.44
CA PHE A 500 -21.21 23.93 20.41
C PHE A 500 -22.06 23.76 21.69
N SER A 501 -21.40 23.46 22.80
CA SER A 501 -21.90 23.65 24.16
C SER A 501 -20.74 23.94 25.11
N ASN A 502 -21.03 24.36 26.34
CA ASN A 502 -20.01 24.75 27.33
C ASN A 502 -19.05 23.61 27.72
N ASP A 503 -19.42 22.35 27.50
CA ASP A 503 -18.65 21.17 27.95
C ASP A 503 -18.12 20.28 26.79
N THR A 504 -18.56 20.50 25.54
CA THR A 504 -18.40 19.54 24.41
C THR A 504 -17.34 19.92 23.37
N HIS A 505 -16.10 20.13 23.79
CA HIS A 505 -14.96 20.39 22.88
C HIS A 505 -14.47 19.15 22.10
N LYS A 506 -15.04 17.97 22.36
CA LYS A 506 -14.66 16.67 21.79
C LYS A 506 -15.89 15.78 21.66
N PHE A 507 -15.89 14.89 20.67
CA PHE A 507 -16.82 13.77 20.65
C PHE A 507 -16.50 12.74 21.73
N ASN A 508 -17.54 12.07 22.23
CA ASN A 508 -17.42 10.88 23.07
C ASN A 508 -17.32 9.60 22.20
N THR A 509 -16.85 8.50 22.79
CA THR A 509 -16.61 7.23 22.04
C THR A 509 -17.85 6.69 21.33
N SER A 510 -19.06 6.93 21.85
CA SER A 510 -20.31 6.47 21.23
C SER A 510 -20.66 7.28 19.99
N GLU A 511 -20.49 8.61 20.03
CA GLU A 511 -20.70 9.51 18.87
C GLU A 511 -19.71 9.20 17.75
N ILE A 512 -18.44 8.96 18.10
CA ILE A 512 -17.39 8.58 17.15
C ILE A 512 -17.76 7.25 16.47
N LEU A 513 -18.15 6.24 17.25
CA LEU A 513 -18.54 4.94 16.69
C LEU A 513 -19.82 5.03 15.84
N GLN A 514 -20.81 5.84 16.22
CA GLN A 514 -22.03 6.05 15.45
C GLN A 514 -21.72 6.73 14.10
N LEU A 515 -20.98 7.85 14.11
CA LEU A 515 -20.55 8.53 12.87
C LEU A 515 -19.75 7.60 11.96
N MET A 516 -18.82 6.85 12.54
CA MET A 516 -18.02 5.87 11.80
C MET A 516 -18.85 4.71 11.24
N ASP A 517 -20.02 4.39 11.82
CA ASP A 517 -20.92 3.36 11.30
C ASP A 517 -21.77 3.89 10.12
N GLU A 518 -22.28 5.12 10.16
CA GLU A 518 -23.00 5.72 9.02
C GLU A 518 -22.12 5.77 7.75
N PHE A 519 -20.88 6.25 7.88
CA PHE A 519 -19.91 6.25 6.77
C PHE A 519 -19.38 4.86 6.39
N ALA A 520 -19.48 3.84 7.25
CA ALA A 520 -19.04 2.47 6.94
C ALA A 520 -20.15 1.55 6.40
N THR A 521 -21.43 1.86 6.71
CA THR A 521 -22.60 1.09 6.26
C THR A 521 -23.11 1.50 4.89
N PHE A 522 -22.66 2.66 4.37
CA PHE A 522 -23.16 3.27 3.12
C PHE A 522 -24.66 3.60 3.20
N SER A 523 -25.08 4.17 4.33
CA SER A 523 -26.47 4.47 4.68
C SER A 523 -27.07 5.70 3.97
N PHE A 524 -26.24 6.72 3.68
CA PHE A 524 -26.67 7.99 3.08
C PHE A 524 -27.60 7.79 1.86
N PRO A 525 -28.68 8.58 1.73
CA PRO A 525 -29.52 8.59 0.53
C PRO A 525 -28.69 9.00 -0.68
N SER A 526 -29.12 8.67 -1.90
CA SER A 526 -28.42 9.17 -3.09
C SER A 526 -28.70 10.66 -3.26
N ASP A 527 -27.70 11.51 -3.00
CA ASP A 527 -27.59 12.73 -3.78
C ASP A 527 -26.99 12.35 -5.14
N ASP A 528 -27.89 12.41 -6.09
CA ASP A 528 -27.76 12.02 -7.48
C ASP A 528 -26.76 12.92 -8.27
N THR A 529 -26.37 14.06 -7.70
CA THR A 529 -25.28 14.94 -8.17
C THR A 529 -23.91 14.37 -7.82
N PHE A 530 -23.77 13.82 -6.61
CA PHE A 530 -22.50 13.34 -6.05
C PHE A 530 -22.23 11.86 -6.35
N GLY A 531 -23.30 11.09 -6.58
CA GLY A 531 -23.22 9.68 -6.96
C GLY A 531 -22.65 8.79 -5.85
N PRO A 532 -22.18 7.57 -6.17
CA PRO A 532 -21.72 6.64 -5.16
C PRO A 532 -20.35 7.03 -4.59
N TYR A 533 -20.21 6.95 -3.26
CA TYR A 533 -18.95 7.24 -2.56
C TYR A 533 -18.22 5.97 -2.06
N ASP A 534 -16.93 6.14 -1.76
CA ASP A 534 -16.07 5.26 -0.98
C ASP A 534 -15.68 5.91 0.34
N LEU A 535 -15.76 5.13 1.42
CA LEU A 535 -14.96 5.37 2.62
C LEU A 535 -13.52 4.92 2.36
N LEU A 536 -12.57 5.86 2.39
CA LEU A 536 -11.15 5.54 2.29
C LEU A 536 -10.57 5.19 3.66
N ASN A 537 -10.73 6.08 4.65
CA ASN A 537 -10.28 5.90 6.02
C ASN A 537 -10.90 6.93 6.97
N PHE A 538 -10.93 6.60 8.26
CA PHE A 538 -11.04 7.57 9.35
C PHE A 538 -9.64 7.95 9.83
N THR A 539 -9.50 9.17 10.36
CA THR A 539 -8.22 9.76 10.76
C THR A 539 -8.32 10.21 12.21
N LEU A 540 -8.03 9.28 13.12
CA LEU A 540 -8.20 9.44 14.56
C LEU A 540 -6.95 10.09 15.18
N LEU A 541 -6.95 11.42 15.26
CA LEU A 541 -5.86 12.23 15.80
C LEU A 541 -6.20 12.81 17.19
N GLY A 542 -5.22 13.51 17.78
CA GLY A 542 -5.34 14.12 19.11
C GLY A 542 -5.96 13.20 20.18
N PRO A 543 -7.13 13.58 20.76
CA PRO A 543 -7.80 12.80 21.79
C PRO A 543 -8.34 11.44 21.30
N TYR A 544 -8.56 11.28 19.98
CA TYR A 544 -9.24 10.12 19.40
C TYR A 544 -8.29 8.96 19.06
N LYS A 545 -6.96 9.15 19.12
CA LYS A 545 -5.92 8.16 18.76
C LYS A 545 -6.10 6.78 19.39
N ASN A 546 -6.74 6.71 20.56
CA ASN A 546 -6.94 5.47 21.33
C ASN A 546 -8.35 4.85 21.15
N VAL A 547 -9.20 5.39 20.26
CA VAL A 547 -10.53 4.84 19.97
C VAL A 547 -10.38 3.60 19.10
N ILE A 548 -10.34 2.43 19.74
CA ILE A 548 -10.24 1.13 19.04
C ILE A 548 -11.60 0.77 18.46
N PHE A 549 -11.66 0.74 17.12
CA PHE A 549 -12.81 0.43 16.26
C PHE A 549 -13.71 -0.75 16.73
N PHE A 550 -13.14 -1.74 17.42
CA PHE A 550 -13.76 -3.05 17.68
C PHE A 550 -14.16 -3.31 19.13
N LYS A 551 -14.14 -2.31 20.02
CA LYS A 551 -14.58 -2.46 21.43
C LYS A 551 -15.90 -1.77 21.71
N LEU A 552 -16.99 -2.49 21.43
CA LEU A 552 -18.29 -2.26 22.07
C LEU A 552 -18.15 -2.18 23.61
N PRO A 553 -18.97 -1.38 24.30
CA PRO A 553 -18.93 -1.26 25.75
C PRO A 553 -19.09 -2.62 26.46
N LYS A 554 -18.27 -2.87 27.48
CA LYS A 554 -18.45 -4.04 28.34
C LYS A 554 -19.73 -3.84 29.18
N SER A 555 -20.66 -4.78 29.12
CA SER A 555 -21.68 -4.95 30.16
C SER A 555 -20.98 -5.30 31.48
N GLY A 556 -20.84 -4.31 32.36
CA GLY A 556 -20.02 -4.41 33.57
C GLY A 556 -20.70 -5.21 34.67
N MET A 557 -20.37 -6.50 34.80
CA MET A 557 -20.69 -7.27 36.00
C MET A 557 -20.09 -6.57 37.24
N SER A 558 -20.90 -6.40 38.30
CA SER A 558 -20.55 -5.49 39.40
C SER A 558 -19.33 -5.94 40.20
N ARG A 559 -18.60 -4.96 40.79
CA ARG A 559 -17.42 -5.23 41.63
C ARG A 559 -17.73 -6.13 42.83
N GLY A 560 -18.98 -6.11 43.33
CA GLY A 560 -19.43 -7.01 44.41
C GLY A 560 -19.50 -8.48 43.98
N ALA A 561 -19.96 -8.77 42.76
CA ALA A 561 -19.97 -10.14 42.23
C ALA A 561 -18.54 -10.71 42.10
N LEU A 562 -17.60 -9.88 41.63
CA LEU A 562 -16.19 -10.27 41.52
C LEU A 562 -15.57 -10.62 42.89
N LEU A 563 -15.84 -9.81 43.92
CA LEU A 563 -15.41 -10.09 45.30
C LEU A 563 -16.01 -11.39 45.86
N GLY A 564 -17.30 -11.65 45.60
CA GLY A 564 -17.95 -12.91 46.00
C GLY A 564 -17.30 -14.14 45.36
N ILE A 565 -16.98 -14.08 44.06
CA ILE A 565 -16.30 -15.16 43.33
C ILE A 565 -14.88 -15.41 43.88
N VAL A 566 -14.13 -14.36 44.22
CA VAL A 566 -12.78 -14.50 44.79
C VAL A 566 -12.84 -15.14 46.19
N LEU A 567 -13.74 -14.70 47.07
CA LEU A 567 -13.87 -15.27 48.42
C LEU A 567 -14.38 -16.72 48.41
N GLY A 568 -15.30 -17.04 47.49
CA GLY A 568 -15.78 -18.41 47.28
C GLY A 568 -14.71 -19.35 46.72
N SER A 569 -13.87 -18.87 45.79
CA SER A 569 -12.79 -19.70 45.22
C SER A 569 -11.65 -19.96 46.22
N MET A 570 -11.22 -18.94 46.98
CA MET A 570 -10.16 -19.10 47.99
C MET A 570 -10.53 -20.08 49.10
N SER A 571 -11.77 -20.04 49.60
CA SER A 571 -12.26 -20.98 50.62
C SER A 571 -12.36 -22.42 50.11
N LEU A 572 -12.78 -22.61 48.85
CA LEU A 572 -12.78 -23.91 48.18
C LEU A 572 -11.37 -24.48 47.96
N ILE A 573 -10.42 -23.63 47.56
CA ILE A 573 -9.01 -24.02 47.35
C ILE A 573 -8.40 -24.54 48.65
N VAL A 574 -8.56 -23.83 49.79
CA VAL A 574 -8.03 -24.27 51.09
C VAL A 574 -8.61 -25.64 51.50
N ALA A 575 -9.92 -25.85 51.32
CA ALA A 575 -10.54 -27.14 51.62
C ALA A 575 -9.98 -28.28 50.75
N ILE A 576 -9.79 -28.05 49.44
CA ILE A 576 -9.20 -29.02 48.52
C ILE A 576 -7.74 -29.30 48.86
N SER A 577 -6.93 -28.28 49.16
CA SER A 577 -5.52 -28.43 49.53
C SER A 577 -5.33 -29.29 50.78
N LEU A 578 -6.17 -29.14 51.80
CA LEU A 578 -6.13 -29.96 53.03
C LEU A 578 -6.47 -31.44 52.74
N VAL A 579 -7.46 -31.71 51.88
CA VAL A 579 -7.80 -33.07 51.44
C VAL A 579 -6.67 -33.69 50.59
N ILE A 580 -6.07 -32.93 49.68
CA ILE A 580 -4.94 -33.38 48.87
C ILE A 580 -3.73 -33.69 49.76
N ALA A 581 -3.40 -32.84 50.73
CA ALA A 581 -2.30 -33.08 51.68
C ALA A 581 -2.50 -34.38 52.48
N PHE A 582 -3.72 -34.64 52.96
CA PHE A 582 -4.06 -35.89 53.66
C PHE A 582 -3.95 -37.13 52.77
N ILE A 583 -4.34 -37.02 51.49
CA ILE A 583 -4.18 -38.10 50.50
C ILE A 583 -2.69 -38.33 50.18
N PHE A 584 -1.89 -37.28 49.96
CA PHE A 584 -0.46 -37.39 49.72
C PHE A 584 0.27 -38.02 50.91
N TYR A 585 -0.05 -37.62 52.15
CA TYR A 585 0.51 -38.23 53.37
C TYR A 585 0.28 -39.76 53.43
N LYS A 586 -0.92 -40.23 53.03
CA LYS A 586 -1.20 -41.67 52.92
C LYS A 586 -0.52 -42.36 51.72
N LYS A 587 -0.26 -41.65 50.62
CA LYS A 587 0.34 -42.24 49.39
C LYS A 587 1.87 -42.23 49.38
N HIS A 588 2.51 -41.31 50.12
CA HIS A 588 3.96 -41.09 50.08
C HIS A 588 4.83 -42.29 50.51
N LYS A 589 4.27 -43.25 51.27
CA LYS A 589 5.05 -44.39 51.81
C LYS A 589 5.18 -45.59 50.85
N ARG A 590 4.72 -45.51 49.59
CA ARG A 590 4.71 -46.71 48.71
C ARG A 590 4.97 -46.54 47.20
N PHE A 591 5.20 -45.33 46.67
CA PHE A 591 5.49 -45.18 45.23
C PHE A 591 6.34 -43.94 44.91
N TYR A 592 7.65 -44.15 44.69
CA TYR A 592 8.46 -43.52 43.62
C TYR A 592 9.93 -43.96 43.73
N ARG A 593 10.20 -45.20 43.30
CA ARG A 593 11.45 -45.51 42.60
C ARG A 593 11.11 -45.52 41.11
N GLN A 594 12.05 -45.01 40.30
CA GLN A 594 12.12 -45.17 38.84
C GLN A 594 11.18 -44.30 37.96
N VAL A 595 11.72 -43.91 36.79
CA VAL A 595 11.10 -43.22 35.61
C VAL A 595 10.49 -41.83 35.91
N PHE A 596 10.78 -40.74 35.18
CA PHE A 596 11.25 -40.59 33.79
C PHE A 596 12.55 -39.79 33.59
N LYS A 597 13.21 -40.06 32.46
CA LYS A 597 14.29 -39.25 31.85
C LYS A 597 13.84 -38.87 30.41
N LYS A 598 14.54 -37.91 29.79
CA LYS A 598 14.32 -37.34 28.43
C LYS A 598 13.10 -36.42 28.25
N LYS A 599 13.36 -35.13 28.02
CA LYS A 599 12.76 -34.39 26.90
C LYS A 599 13.72 -34.46 25.71
N SER A 600 13.22 -34.25 24.49
CA SER A 600 14.02 -34.41 23.27
C SER A 600 14.85 -33.16 22.98
N THR A 601 16.14 -33.33 22.72
CA THR A 601 16.88 -32.38 21.86
C THR A 601 16.36 -32.54 20.43
N GLN A 602 16.15 -31.42 19.73
CA GLN A 602 16.11 -31.43 18.26
C GLN A 602 17.55 -31.41 17.77
N LYS A 603 17.96 -32.41 16.99
CA LYS A 603 19.22 -32.35 16.24
C LYS A 603 18.99 -31.63 14.91
N LEU A 604 20.01 -30.95 14.40
CA LEU A 604 20.02 -30.47 13.02
C LEU A 604 19.94 -31.66 12.04
N PRO A 605 19.42 -31.47 10.81
CA PRO A 605 19.27 -32.56 9.83
C PRO A 605 20.60 -33.01 9.21
N PHE A 606 21.69 -32.27 9.43
CA PHE A 606 22.99 -32.46 8.81
C PHE A 606 24.14 -32.26 9.81
N LYS A 607 25.28 -32.89 9.52
CA LYS A 607 26.58 -32.66 10.20
C LYS A 607 27.40 -31.70 9.35
N THR A 608 27.86 -30.60 9.92
CA THR A 608 28.93 -29.77 9.36
C THR A 608 30.18 -29.93 10.22
N GLU A 609 31.31 -30.31 9.61
CA GLU A 609 32.57 -30.55 10.34
C GLU A 609 33.46 -29.28 10.42
N SER A 610 33.02 -28.17 9.81
CA SER A 610 33.74 -26.89 9.71
C SER A 610 33.31 -25.80 10.72
N VAL A 611 32.12 -25.91 11.34
CA VAL A 611 31.50 -24.82 12.12
C VAL A 611 31.27 -25.24 13.58
N LYS A 612 31.66 -24.39 14.54
CA LYS A 612 31.63 -24.72 15.98
C LYS A 612 30.24 -24.53 16.60
N GLU A 613 29.72 -25.58 17.22
CA GLU A 613 28.53 -25.50 18.07
C GLU A 613 28.91 -24.91 19.45
N PHE A 614 28.20 -23.86 19.87
CA PHE A 614 28.33 -23.22 21.18
C PHE A 614 27.09 -23.48 22.03
N SER A 615 27.26 -23.65 23.34
CA SER A 615 26.15 -23.68 24.29
C SER A 615 25.66 -22.26 24.63
N PHE A 616 24.39 -22.16 25.03
CA PHE A 616 23.76 -20.88 25.39
C PHE A 616 24.57 -20.13 26.45
N LEU A 617 24.99 -20.84 27.51
CA LEU A 617 25.73 -20.29 28.64
C LEU A 617 27.05 -19.62 28.23
N VAL A 618 27.74 -20.14 27.20
CA VAL A 618 29.00 -19.55 26.72
C VAL A 618 28.74 -18.23 25.98
N LEU A 619 27.67 -18.14 25.20
CA LEU A 619 27.29 -16.91 24.50
C LEU A 619 26.67 -15.87 25.45
N GLU A 620 25.95 -16.32 26.48
CA GLU A 620 25.43 -15.49 27.57
C GLU A 620 26.58 -14.84 28.36
N MET A 621 27.58 -15.64 28.77
CA MET A 621 28.79 -15.13 29.44
C MET A 621 29.57 -14.17 28.52
N ALA A 622 29.75 -14.52 27.24
CA ALA A 622 30.48 -13.70 26.28
C ALA A 622 29.82 -12.33 26.00
N THR A 623 28.53 -12.16 26.29
CA THR A 623 27.74 -10.93 26.04
C THR A 623 27.26 -10.22 27.32
N ASN A 624 27.77 -10.63 28.49
CA ASN A 624 27.32 -10.13 29.80
C ASN A 624 25.79 -10.26 30.00
N GLY A 625 25.21 -11.42 29.67
CA GLY A 625 23.78 -11.66 29.79
C GLY A 625 22.92 -11.02 28.68
N PHE A 626 23.48 -10.83 27.49
CA PHE A 626 22.86 -10.10 26.36
C PHE A 626 22.48 -8.65 26.73
N ASP A 627 23.38 -7.97 27.43
CA ASP A 627 23.23 -6.58 27.89
C ASP A 627 22.92 -5.63 26.72
N SER A 628 22.01 -4.67 26.94
CA SER A 628 21.63 -3.67 25.93
C SER A 628 22.80 -2.78 25.51
N SER A 629 23.79 -2.56 26.38
CA SER A 629 25.04 -1.84 26.08
C SER A 629 25.98 -2.61 25.14
N MET A 630 25.83 -3.94 25.04
CA MET A 630 26.56 -4.79 24.09
C MET A 630 25.82 -4.93 22.75
N GLN A 631 24.60 -4.41 22.61
CA GLN A 631 23.84 -4.47 21.37
C GLN A 631 24.45 -3.53 20.31
N VAL A 632 25.01 -4.09 19.24
CA VAL A 632 25.63 -3.34 18.13
C VAL A 632 24.71 -3.15 16.93
N GLY A 633 23.57 -3.86 16.88
CA GLY A 633 22.58 -3.68 15.82
C GLY A 633 21.28 -4.45 16.07
N GLN A 634 20.32 -4.27 15.17
CA GLN A 634 19.09 -5.05 15.09
C GLN A 634 18.68 -5.15 13.61
N GLY A 635 18.49 -6.37 13.12
CA GLY A 635 18.02 -6.67 11.77
C GLY A 635 16.66 -7.38 11.79
N GLY A 636 16.11 -7.70 10.61
CA GLY A 636 14.80 -8.36 10.51
C GLY A 636 14.71 -9.73 11.20
N TYR A 637 15.86 -10.42 11.30
CA TYR A 637 16.00 -11.70 12.00
C TYR A 637 15.98 -11.57 13.54
N GLY A 638 16.55 -10.50 14.09
CA GLY A 638 16.87 -10.41 15.51
C GLY A 638 17.91 -9.36 15.88
N LYS A 639 18.36 -9.40 17.15
CA LYS A 639 19.35 -8.47 17.71
C LYS A 639 20.78 -8.99 17.50
N VAL A 640 21.72 -8.08 17.26
CA VAL A 640 23.15 -8.41 17.15
C VAL A 640 23.91 -7.80 18.33
N TYR A 641 24.62 -8.65 19.05
CA TYR A 641 25.43 -8.30 20.22
C TYR A 641 26.92 -8.46 19.91
N LYS A 642 27.76 -7.58 20.44
CA LYS A 642 29.19 -7.81 20.53
C LYS A 642 29.47 -8.75 21.71
N GLY A 643 30.26 -9.79 21.48
CA GLY A 643 30.73 -10.67 22.53
C GLY A 643 32.25 -10.87 22.50
N VAL A 644 32.80 -11.35 23.61
CA VAL A 644 34.20 -11.80 23.71
C VAL A 644 34.21 -13.23 24.21
N LEU A 645 34.73 -14.15 23.39
CA LEU A 645 34.86 -15.56 23.75
C LEU A 645 35.99 -15.77 24.77
N ALA A 646 35.98 -16.92 25.45
CA ALA A 646 36.96 -17.26 26.50
C ALA A 646 38.42 -17.39 26.01
N ASP A 647 38.62 -17.47 24.69
CA ASP A 647 39.93 -17.45 24.02
C ASP A 647 40.37 -16.01 23.63
N GLY A 648 39.57 -14.99 23.94
CA GLY A 648 39.80 -13.59 23.59
C GLY A 648 39.21 -13.15 22.24
N THR A 649 38.63 -14.07 21.46
CA THR A 649 38.08 -13.75 20.13
C THR A 649 36.86 -12.83 20.26
N ILE A 650 36.87 -11.69 19.57
CA ILE A 650 35.74 -10.75 19.53
C ILE A 650 34.78 -11.18 18.41
N VAL A 651 33.51 -11.41 18.77
CA VAL A 651 32.49 -11.96 17.89
C VAL A 651 31.23 -11.09 17.82
N ALA A 652 30.49 -11.20 16.73
CA ALA A 652 29.12 -10.69 16.59
C ALA A 652 28.13 -11.85 16.76
N ILE A 653 27.21 -11.76 17.70
CA ILE A 653 26.22 -12.79 18.06
C ILE A 653 24.83 -12.30 17.67
N LYS A 654 24.26 -12.88 16.61
CA LYS A 654 22.94 -12.58 16.02
C LYS A 654 21.91 -13.53 16.66
N ARG A 655 21.14 -13.04 17.64
CA ARG A 655 20.12 -13.81 18.40
C ARG A 655 18.73 -13.57 17.84
N ALA A 656 18.00 -14.65 17.55
CA ALA A 656 16.66 -14.61 16.96
C ALA A 656 15.60 -13.94 17.86
N HIS A 657 14.52 -13.45 17.26
CA HIS A 657 13.31 -13.08 18.01
C HIS A 657 12.49 -14.32 18.45
N GLU A 658 12.12 -14.38 19.74
CA GLU A 658 11.26 -15.42 20.30
C GLU A 658 9.98 -15.64 19.48
N GLY A 659 9.74 -16.89 19.07
CA GLY A 659 8.50 -17.30 18.37
C GLY A 659 8.44 -17.06 16.85
N SER A 660 9.50 -16.53 16.22
CA SER A 660 9.50 -16.31 14.75
C SER A 660 9.72 -17.61 13.95
N LEU A 661 8.63 -18.16 13.38
CA LEU A 661 8.69 -19.29 12.43
C LEU A 661 9.42 -18.95 11.12
N GLN A 662 9.51 -17.66 10.76
CA GLN A 662 10.22 -17.22 9.57
C GLN A 662 11.74 -17.23 9.80
N GLY A 663 12.19 -16.75 10.97
CA GLY A 663 13.59 -16.75 11.37
C GLY A 663 14.20 -18.15 11.42
N GLN A 664 13.45 -19.17 11.87
CA GLN A 664 13.97 -20.54 11.93
C GLN A 664 14.40 -21.09 10.55
N LYS A 665 13.77 -20.67 9.44
CA LYS A 665 14.21 -21.10 8.10
C LYS A 665 15.47 -20.36 7.67
N GLU A 666 15.49 -19.04 7.88
CA GLU A 666 16.60 -18.16 7.52
C GLU A 666 17.87 -18.55 8.30
N PHE A 667 17.73 -18.95 9.57
CA PHE A 667 18.78 -19.51 10.41
C PHE A 667 19.45 -20.76 9.80
N PHE A 668 18.65 -21.76 9.39
CA PHE A 668 19.21 -22.99 8.84
C PHE A 668 19.82 -22.77 7.45
N THR A 669 19.22 -21.95 6.59
CA THR A 669 19.80 -21.57 5.29
C THR A 669 21.12 -20.81 5.46
N GLU A 670 21.22 -19.90 6.42
CA GLU A 670 22.46 -19.16 6.66
C GLU A 670 23.60 -20.05 7.20
N ILE A 671 23.31 -21.04 8.06
CA ILE A 671 24.30 -22.06 8.47
C ILE A 671 24.70 -22.94 7.28
N GLU A 672 23.73 -23.46 6.53
CA GLU A 672 23.94 -24.35 5.39
C GLU A 672 24.86 -23.69 4.35
N LEU A 673 24.56 -22.45 3.95
CA LEU A 673 25.36 -21.73 2.97
C LEU A 673 26.73 -21.30 3.54
N LEU A 674 26.79 -20.63 4.69
CA LEU A 674 28.07 -20.11 5.21
C LEU A 674 29.06 -21.20 5.64
N SER A 675 28.59 -22.39 6.04
CA SER A 675 29.47 -23.52 6.38
C SER A 675 30.35 -23.99 5.22
N ARG A 676 29.99 -23.62 3.98
CA ARG A 676 30.65 -23.95 2.72
C ARG A 676 31.49 -22.79 2.16
N LEU A 677 31.23 -21.54 2.54
CA LEU A 677 31.74 -20.35 1.84
C LEU A 677 32.93 -19.70 2.55
N HIS A 678 34.07 -19.61 1.86
CA HIS A 678 35.32 -19.08 2.42
C HIS A 678 35.99 -18.12 1.42
N HIS A 679 35.61 -16.84 1.48
CA HIS A 679 36.20 -15.80 0.63
C HIS A 679 36.50 -14.50 1.39
N ARG A 680 37.55 -13.77 0.98
CA ARG A 680 38.06 -12.58 1.70
C ARG A 680 37.00 -11.49 1.85
N ASN A 681 36.10 -11.35 0.87
CA ASN A 681 35.01 -10.37 0.83
C ASN A 681 33.65 -10.92 1.28
N LEU A 682 33.62 -12.01 2.05
CA LEU A 682 32.44 -12.46 2.80
C LEU A 682 32.71 -12.36 4.32
N VAL A 683 31.64 -12.28 5.11
CA VAL A 683 31.73 -12.38 6.59
C VAL A 683 31.76 -13.86 7.00
N PRO A 684 32.80 -14.33 7.70
CA PRO A 684 32.89 -15.74 8.09
C PRO A 684 31.99 -16.07 9.29
N LEU A 685 31.35 -17.24 9.23
CA LEU A 685 30.60 -17.83 10.34
C LEU A 685 31.56 -18.60 11.26
N VAL A 686 31.68 -18.17 12.51
CA VAL A 686 32.52 -18.79 13.55
C VAL A 686 31.78 -19.94 14.24
N GLY A 687 30.45 -19.85 14.35
CA GLY A 687 29.66 -20.87 15.03
C GLY A 687 28.15 -20.61 15.08
N TYR A 688 27.44 -21.51 15.74
CA TYR A 688 26.00 -21.38 16.01
C TYR A 688 25.64 -21.94 17.40
N CYS A 689 24.45 -21.61 17.90
CA CYS A 689 23.85 -22.19 19.11
C CYS A 689 22.39 -22.55 18.84
N VAL A 690 21.98 -23.78 19.21
CA VAL A 690 20.59 -24.28 19.21
C VAL A 690 20.30 -25.00 20.52
N GLU A 691 20.09 -24.23 21.60
CA GLU A 691 19.88 -24.77 22.94
C GLU A 691 18.66 -24.14 23.61
N GLN A 692 17.90 -24.92 24.38
CA GLN A 692 16.73 -24.49 25.18
C GLN A 692 15.56 -23.81 24.41
N GLY A 693 15.68 -23.62 23.10
CA GLY A 693 14.73 -22.91 22.24
C GLY A 693 15.34 -21.68 21.55
N GLU A 694 16.52 -21.26 21.99
CA GLU A 694 17.30 -20.17 21.42
C GLU A 694 17.97 -20.57 20.10
N GLN A 695 18.08 -19.60 19.19
CA GLN A 695 18.77 -19.72 17.91
C GLN A 695 19.70 -18.52 17.76
N MET A 696 21.01 -18.79 17.65
CA MET A 696 22.02 -17.74 17.52
C MET A 696 23.11 -18.10 16.51
N LEU A 697 23.53 -17.12 15.72
CA LEU A 697 24.65 -17.21 14.78
C LEU A 697 25.81 -16.36 15.28
N VAL A 698 27.02 -16.89 15.20
CA VAL A 698 28.25 -16.29 15.73
C VAL A 698 29.20 -16.01 14.57
N TYR A 699 29.54 -14.75 14.35
CA TYR A 699 30.41 -14.28 13.25
C TYR A 699 31.66 -13.58 13.82
N GLU A 700 32.68 -13.39 12.97
CA GLU A 700 33.77 -12.46 13.26
C GLU A 700 33.22 -11.02 13.44
N PHE A 701 33.67 -10.30 14.47
CA PHE A 701 33.20 -8.94 14.74
C PHE A 701 33.78 -7.91 13.75
N MET A 702 32.91 -7.22 13.01
CA MET A 702 33.29 -6.17 12.05
C MET A 702 33.31 -4.78 12.72
N PRO A 703 34.49 -4.21 13.06
CA PRO A 703 34.56 -3.07 13.98
C PRO A 703 34.16 -1.73 13.36
N ASN A 704 34.16 -1.61 12.03
CA ASN A 704 33.78 -0.38 11.34
C ASN A 704 32.29 -0.33 10.93
N GLY A 705 31.50 -1.35 11.29
CA GLY A 705 30.06 -1.39 11.04
C GLY A 705 29.69 -1.71 9.58
N SER A 706 28.53 -1.22 9.13
CA SER A 706 28.04 -1.38 7.75
C SER A 706 28.41 -0.18 6.87
N VAL A 707 28.37 -0.38 5.54
CA VAL A 707 28.49 0.72 4.56
C VAL A 707 27.36 1.74 4.74
N GLY A 708 26.14 1.29 5.08
CA GLY A 708 25.03 2.18 5.42
C GLY A 708 25.34 3.06 6.64
N TYR A 709 25.98 2.52 7.68
CA TYR A 709 26.43 3.31 8.82
C TYR A 709 27.53 4.32 8.43
N LEU A 710 28.49 3.92 7.58
CA LEU A 710 29.53 4.80 7.04
C LEU A 710 28.95 5.98 6.25
N LEU A 711 27.92 5.74 5.43
CA LEU A 711 27.24 6.79 4.63
C LEU A 711 26.30 7.67 5.46
N SER A 712 25.74 7.17 6.56
CA SER A 712 24.74 7.86 7.41
C SER A 712 25.19 9.17 8.09
N GLY A 713 26.41 9.65 7.83
CA GLY A 713 26.99 10.87 8.42
C GLY A 713 27.36 10.75 9.91
N LYS A 714 27.04 9.62 10.56
CA LYS A 714 27.33 9.35 11.98
C LYS A 714 28.77 8.88 12.23
N PHE A 715 29.51 8.56 11.16
CA PHE A 715 30.91 8.14 11.24
C PHE A 715 31.85 9.35 11.37
N LYS A 716 32.88 9.27 12.23
CA LYS A 716 33.70 10.42 12.65
C LYS A 716 34.61 11.03 11.56
N ARG A 717 34.70 10.42 10.38
CA ARG A 717 35.44 10.92 9.21
C ARG A 717 34.65 10.55 7.95
N PRO A 718 34.48 11.45 6.97
CA PRO A 718 33.79 11.09 5.73
C PRO A 718 34.64 10.13 4.89
N ALA A 719 33.99 9.17 4.23
CA ALA A 719 34.65 8.21 3.35
C ALA A 719 35.03 8.86 2.02
N SER A 720 36.32 8.85 1.66
CA SER A 720 36.83 9.40 0.41
C SER A 720 36.43 8.59 -0.81
N PHE A 721 36.52 9.16 -2.02
CA PHE A 721 36.18 8.46 -3.26
C PHE A 721 36.95 7.15 -3.44
N SER A 722 38.27 7.14 -3.22
CA SER A 722 39.11 5.93 -3.28
C SER A 722 38.68 4.86 -2.26
N MET A 723 38.29 5.27 -1.04
CA MET A 723 37.78 4.35 -0.01
C MET A 723 36.45 3.71 -0.45
N ARG A 724 35.52 4.50 -0.99
CA ARG A 724 34.22 4.00 -1.51
C ARG A 724 34.41 3.09 -2.73
N MET A 725 35.38 3.41 -3.59
CA MET A 725 35.75 2.58 -4.74
C MET A 725 36.28 1.21 -4.32
N ASN A 726 37.14 1.16 -3.30
CA ASN A 726 37.63 -0.11 -2.74
C ASN A 726 36.52 -0.93 -2.06
N ILE A 727 35.54 -0.27 -1.45
CA ILE A 727 34.33 -0.91 -0.89
C ILE A 727 33.46 -1.50 -2.02
N ALA A 728 33.25 -0.77 -3.11
CA ALA A 728 32.53 -1.26 -4.30
C ALA A 728 33.21 -2.48 -4.92
N LEU A 729 34.53 -2.40 -5.17
CA LEU A 729 35.34 -3.48 -5.73
C LEU A 729 35.35 -4.73 -4.82
N GLY A 730 35.49 -4.53 -3.50
CA GLY A 730 35.42 -5.63 -2.53
C GLY A 730 34.04 -6.32 -2.53
N SER A 731 32.97 -5.53 -2.54
CA SER A 731 31.59 -6.06 -2.59
C SER A 731 31.34 -6.85 -3.88
N ALA A 732 31.78 -6.31 -5.02
CA ALA A 732 31.67 -6.97 -6.32
C ALA A 732 32.45 -8.30 -6.38
N LYS A 733 33.68 -8.35 -5.82
CA LYS A 733 34.44 -9.60 -5.69
C LYS A 733 33.79 -10.61 -4.74
N GLY A 734 33.10 -10.13 -3.69
CA GLY A 734 32.30 -10.97 -2.81
C GLY A 734 31.14 -11.66 -3.55
N ILE A 735 30.42 -10.93 -4.39
CA ILE A 735 29.26 -11.44 -5.14
C ILE A 735 29.69 -12.29 -6.35
N LEU A 736 30.77 -11.91 -7.05
CA LEU A 736 31.35 -12.73 -8.13
C LEU A 736 31.67 -14.15 -7.65
N TYR A 737 32.34 -14.29 -6.51
CA TYR A 737 32.63 -15.59 -5.89
C TYR A 737 31.35 -16.43 -5.66
N LEU A 738 30.25 -15.82 -5.22
CA LEU A 738 28.96 -16.52 -5.05
C LEU A 738 28.35 -16.97 -6.39
N HIS A 739 28.55 -16.21 -7.46
CA HIS A 739 27.99 -16.49 -8.78
C HIS A 739 28.83 -17.47 -9.63
N THR A 740 30.15 -17.55 -9.42
CA THR A 740 31.06 -18.33 -10.29
C THR A 740 31.96 -19.34 -9.59
N GLU A 741 32.23 -19.22 -8.29
CA GLU A 741 33.16 -20.10 -7.55
C GLU A 741 32.48 -20.98 -6.48
N ALA A 742 31.25 -20.66 -6.08
CA ALA A 742 30.43 -21.53 -5.24
C ALA A 742 29.77 -22.65 -6.07
N GLU A 743 29.83 -23.90 -5.58
CA GLU A 743 29.24 -25.08 -6.25
C GLU A 743 28.10 -25.71 -5.42
N PRO A 744 26.83 -25.67 -5.86
CA PRO A 744 26.31 -24.87 -6.98
C PRO A 744 26.31 -23.36 -6.65
N PRO A 745 26.18 -22.47 -7.66
CA PRO A 745 26.19 -21.02 -7.46
C PRO A 745 25.06 -20.52 -6.56
N ILE A 746 25.22 -19.32 -6.00
CA ILE A 746 24.35 -18.76 -4.96
C ILE A 746 23.92 -17.35 -5.34
N ILE A 747 22.61 -17.12 -5.43
CA ILE A 747 22.03 -15.78 -5.60
C ILE A 747 21.70 -15.23 -4.20
N HIS A 748 22.22 -14.06 -3.86
CA HIS A 748 22.19 -13.50 -2.50
C HIS A 748 20.82 -12.93 -2.12
N ARG A 749 20.19 -12.18 -3.04
CA ARG A 749 18.81 -11.65 -2.98
C ARG A 749 18.56 -10.52 -1.98
N ASP A 750 19.49 -10.24 -1.08
CA ASP A 750 19.43 -9.10 -0.14
C ASP A 750 20.72 -8.28 -0.07
N ILE A 751 21.31 -7.97 -1.23
CA ILE A 751 22.45 -7.05 -1.35
C ILE A 751 21.96 -5.62 -1.07
N LYS A 752 22.56 -4.99 -0.05
CA LYS A 752 22.27 -3.60 0.37
C LYS A 752 23.41 -3.04 1.20
N ALA A 753 23.55 -1.72 1.29
CA ALA A 753 24.64 -1.09 2.05
C ALA A 753 24.66 -1.46 3.54
N ASN A 754 23.53 -1.88 4.12
CA ASN A 754 23.48 -2.37 5.51
C ASN A 754 23.96 -3.83 5.69
N ASN A 755 23.95 -4.65 4.63
CA ASN A 755 24.42 -6.04 4.65
C ASN A 755 25.87 -6.20 4.17
N ILE A 756 26.52 -5.10 3.77
CA ILE A 756 27.95 -5.03 3.47
C ILE A 756 28.63 -4.43 4.70
N LEU A 757 29.44 -5.23 5.39
CA LEU A 757 30.17 -4.86 6.60
C LEU A 757 31.64 -4.55 6.30
N LEU A 758 32.28 -3.84 7.23
CA LEU A 758 33.64 -3.32 7.08
C LEU A 758 34.56 -3.86 8.18
N ASP A 759 35.62 -4.57 7.77
CA ASP A 759 36.67 -5.03 8.69
C ASP A 759 37.53 -3.85 9.21
N PHE A 760 38.54 -4.16 10.05
CA PHE A 760 39.43 -3.14 10.62
C PHE A 760 40.30 -2.38 9.59
N LYS A 761 40.44 -2.90 8.36
CA LYS A 761 41.11 -2.24 7.23
C LYS A 761 40.13 -1.54 6.28
N PHE A 762 38.83 -1.55 6.60
CA PHE A 762 37.73 -1.14 5.73
C PHE A 762 37.57 -2.00 4.46
N THR A 763 38.01 -3.27 4.50
CA THR A 763 37.67 -4.25 3.47
C THR A 763 36.17 -4.55 3.53
N ALA A 764 35.46 -4.41 2.41
CA ALA A 764 34.06 -4.79 2.32
C ALA A 764 33.86 -6.31 2.40
N LYS A 765 32.90 -6.73 3.21
CA LYS A 765 32.49 -8.12 3.40
C LYS A 765 30.97 -8.25 3.35
N VAL A 766 30.45 -9.08 2.43
CA VAL A 766 29.00 -9.33 2.27
C VAL A 766 28.50 -10.31 3.35
N SER A 767 27.26 -10.12 3.82
CA SER A 767 26.63 -10.86 4.93
C SER A 767 25.09 -10.93 4.80
N ASP A 768 24.44 -11.65 5.73
CA ASP A 768 22.98 -11.83 5.84
C ASP A 768 22.38 -12.73 4.74
N PHE A 769 22.84 -13.99 4.72
CA PHE A 769 22.50 -14.99 3.70
C PHE A 769 21.13 -15.67 3.91
N GLY A 770 20.35 -15.22 4.89
CA GLY A 770 19.14 -15.93 5.36
C GLY A 770 18.05 -16.14 4.30
N ILE A 771 17.99 -15.33 3.24
CA ILE A 771 17.02 -15.50 2.14
C ILE A 771 17.65 -15.97 0.81
N SER A 772 18.98 -16.14 0.78
CA SER A 772 19.73 -16.53 -0.41
C SER A 772 19.33 -17.91 -0.93
N LYS A 773 19.63 -18.21 -2.21
CA LYS A 773 19.16 -19.43 -2.86
C LYS A 773 20.20 -20.00 -3.83
N LEU A 774 20.35 -21.32 -3.80
CA LEU A 774 21.15 -22.04 -4.79
C LEU A 774 20.55 -21.88 -6.20
N ALA A 775 21.40 -21.61 -7.18
CA ALA A 775 21.04 -21.59 -8.59
C ALA A 775 20.87 -23.02 -9.14
N PRO A 776 19.98 -23.23 -10.13
CA PRO A 776 19.95 -24.48 -10.87
C PRO A 776 21.27 -24.68 -11.61
N VAL A 777 21.77 -25.91 -11.61
CA VAL A 777 22.92 -26.31 -12.44
C VAL A 777 22.48 -26.28 -13.90
N GLN A 778 23.35 -25.77 -14.78
CA GLN A 778 23.08 -25.73 -16.22
C GLN A 778 23.31 -27.11 -16.84
N ASP A 779 22.24 -27.90 -16.94
CA ASP A 779 22.23 -29.10 -17.78
C ASP A 779 22.38 -28.72 -19.27
N CYS A 780 23.04 -29.57 -20.05
CA CYS A 780 23.53 -29.25 -21.40
C CYS A 780 22.45 -29.07 -22.50
N GLU A 781 21.17 -29.01 -22.14
CA GLU A 781 20.02 -28.89 -23.08
C GLU A 781 19.15 -27.65 -22.77
N GLY A 782 19.75 -26.46 -22.77
CA GLY A 782 19.02 -25.18 -22.94
C GLY A 782 17.99 -24.81 -21.86
N GLY A 783 18.03 -25.46 -20.70
CA GLY A 783 17.08 -25.27 -19.60
C GLY A 783 17.13 -23.88 -18.96
N ALA A 784 15.97 -23.39 -18.52
CA ALA A 784 15.77 -22.05 -17.96
C ALA A 784 16.82 -21.59 -16.94
N SER A 785 17.58 -20.54 -17.28
CA SER A 785 18.58 -19.89 -16.44
C SER A 785 18.03 -19.09 -15.24
N HIS A 786 16.75 -19.24 -14.90
CA HIS A 786 16.05 -18.43 -13.90
C HIS A 786 15.31 -19.29 -12.88
N ILE A 787 15.24 -18.80 -11.64
CA ILE A 787 14.50 -19.46 -10.56
C ILE A 787 13.14 -18.80 -10.40
N SER A 788 12.07 -19.49 -10.79
CA SER A 788 10.71 -19.11 -10.39
C SER A 788 10.55 -19.25 -8.88
N THR A 789 10.32 -18.14 -8.17
CA THR A 789 10.30 -18.12 -6.71
C THR A 789 9.52 -16.95 -6.14
N ILE A 790 8.93 -17.13 -4.96
CA ILE A 790 8.33 -16.01 -4.19
C ILE A 790 9.36 -14.89 -4.05
N VAL A 791 8.95 -13.68 -4.42
CA VAL A 791 9.76 -12.46 -4.33
C VAL A 791 10.12 -12.18 -2.87
N LYS A 792 11.42 -11.98 -2.64
CA LYS A 792 12.05 -11.57 -1.39
C LYS A 792 13.30 -10.74 -1.70
N GLY A 793 13.52 -9.71 -0.88
CA GLY A 793 14.64 -8.75 -0.91
C GLY A 793 14.21 -7.43 -0.26
N THR A 794 15.15 -6.54 0.06
CA THR A 794 14.83 -5.24 0.69
C THR A 794 14.28 -4.23 -0.34
N PRO A 795 13.16 -3.53 -0.06
CA PRO A 795 12.63 -2.47 -0.93
C PRO A 795 13.68 -1.38 -1.25
N GLY A 796 13.70 -0.92 -2.50
CA GLY A 796 14.69 0.03 -3.02
C GLY A 796 15.92 -0.64 -3.67
N TYR A 797 16.31 -1.82 -3.21
CA TYR A 797 17.37 -2.63 -3.84
C TYR A 797 16.82 -3.68 -4.82
N LEU A 798 15.56 -4.06 -4.63
CA LEU A 798 14.91 -5.15 -5.36
C LEU A 798 14.79 -4.88 -6.87
N ASP A 799 15.33 -5.80 -7.67
CA ASP A 799 15.22 -5.88 -9.12
C ASP A 799 13.75 -5.79 -9.62
N PRO A 800 13.40 -4.80 -10.48
CA PRO A 800 12.06 -4.64 -11.03
C PRO A 800 11.55 -5.82 -11.85
N GLU A 801 12.38 -6.48 -12.68
CA GLU A 801 11.90 -7.62 -13.46
C GLU A 801 11.62 -8.83 -12.55
N TYR A 802 12.49 -9.10 -11.58
CA TYR A 802 12.26 -10.15 -10.59
C TYR A 802 10.99 -9.87 -9.76
N PHE A 803 10.75 -8.62 -9.36
CA PHE A 803 9.51 -8.20 -8.69
C PHE A 803 8.26 -8.45 -9.54
N LEU A 804 8.29 -8.11 -10.84
CA LEU A 804 7.16 -8.26 -11.75
C LEU A 804 6.91 -9.71 -12.20
N THR A 805 7.98 -10.47 -12.47
CA THR A 805 7.91 -11.80 -13.12
C THR A 805 8.04 -12.98 -12.15
N ASN A 806 8.47 -12.75 -10.91
CA ASN A 806 8.89 -13.79 -9.95
C ASN A 806 10.08 -14.64 -10.43
N LYS A 807 10.78 -14.24 -11.50
CA LYS A 807 12.01 -14.89 -11.99
C LYS A 807 13.23 -14.27 -11.35
N LEU A 808 13.95 -15.04 -10.55
CA LEU A 808 15.23 -14.63 -9.97
C LEU A 808 16.40 -15.08 -10.86
N THR A 809 17.38 -14.20 -11.06
CA THR A 809 18.65 -14.49 -11.77
C THR A 809 19.85 -13.91 -11.01
N ASP A 810 21.07 -14.22 -11.44
CA ASP A 810 22.31 -13.54 -11.03
C ASP A 810 22.21 -12.03 -11.24
N LYS A 811 21.57 -11.61 -12.35
CA LYS A 811 21.32 -10.21 -12.73
C LYS A 811 20.46 -9.45 -11.71
N SER A 812 19.74 -10.13 -10.83
CA SER A 812 18.99 -9.51 -9.73
C SER A 812 19.90 -9.03 -8.59
N ASP A 813 21.00 -9.74 -8.32
CA ASP A 813 22.05 -9.25 -7.40
C ASP A 813 22.85 -8.10 -8.05
N VAL A 814 23.09 -8.16 -9.37
CA VAL A 814 23.75 -7.07 -10.12
C VAL A 814 22.98 -5.76 -9.98
N TYR A 815 21.66 -5.78 -10.14
CA TYR A 815 20.81 -4.60 -9.93
C TYR A 815 20.92 -4.06 -8.50
N SER A 816 20.79 -4.95 -7.52
CA SER A 816 20.88 -4.63 -6.09
C SER A 816 22.23 -3.99 -5.73
N LEU A 817 23.33 -4.47 -6.33
CA LEU A 817 24.67 -3.92 -6.17
C LEU A 817 24.83 -2.56 -6.88
N GLY A 818 24.21 -2.38 -8.04
CA GLY A 818 24.16 -1.08 -8.73
C GLY A 818 23.55 0.02 -7.87
N VAL A 819 22.47 -0.29 -7.14
CA VAL A 819 21.85 0.64 -6.18
C VAL A 819 22.85 1.03 -5.08
N VAL A 820 23.63 0.08 -4.54
CA VAL A 820 24.70 0.37 -3.58
C VAL A 820 25.80 1.26 -4.18
N PHE A 821 26.14 1.12 -5.45
CA PHE A 821 27.09 2.02 -6.12
C PHE A 821 26.54 3.45 -6.21
N LEU A 822 25.23 3.63 -6.44
CA LEU A 822 24.58 4.94 -6.40
C LEU A 822 24.56 5.54 -5.00
N GLU A 823 24.30 4.74 -3.94
CA GLU A 823 24.45 5.20 -2.54
C GLU A 823 25.88 5.67 -2.25
N LEU A 824 26.89 4.90 -2.70
CA LEU A 824 28.31 5.25 -2.51
C LEU A 824 28.67 6.55 -3.22
N LEU A 825 28.16 6.80 -4.43
CA LEU A 825 28.43 8.01 -5.22
C LEU A 825 27.69 9.26 -4.70
N THR A 826 26.46 9.12 -4.24
CA THR A 826 25.56 10.26 -3.91
C THR A 826 25.42 10.53 -2.41
N GLY A 827 25.69 9.54 -1.56
CA GLY A 827 25.39 9.60 -0.13
C GLY A 827 23.89 9.64 0.21
N MET A 828 23.01 9.40 -0.78
CA MET A 828 21.55 9.35 -0.60
C MET A 828 21.08 7.95 -0.23
N GLU A 829 20.00 7.86 0.55
CA GLU A 829 19.29 6.60 0.80
C GLU A 829 18.50 6.18 -0.47
N PRO A 830 18.31 4.87 -0.75
CA PRO A 830 17.71 4.40 -2.01
C PRO A 830 16.29 4.89 -2.26
N ILE A 831 15.49 5.01 -1.18
CA ILE A 831 14.16 5.58 -1.18
C ILE A 831 14.13 6.65 -0.09
N SER A 832 13.84 7.89 -0.46
CA SER A 832 13.70 8.99 0.50
C SER A 832 12.59 9.93 0.05
N HIS A 833 11.70 10.32 0.97
CA HIS A 833 10.58 11.24 0.71
C HIS A 833 9.70 10.87 -0.52
N GLY A 834 9.57 9.57 -0.82
CA GLY A 834 8.83 9.06 -1.98
C GLY A 834 9.58 9.08 -3.33
N LYS A 835 10.80 9.64 -3.37
CA LYS A 835 11.71 9.58 -4.53
C LYS A 835 12.52 8.29 -4.51
N TYR A 836 12.96 7.84 -5.70
CA TYR A 836 13.78 6.64 -5.89
C TYR A 836 15.11 6.96 -6.56
N ILE A 837 16.23 6.53 -5.96
CA ILE A 837 17.60 6.93 -6.32
C ILE A 837 17.92 6.74 -7.80
N VAL A 838 17.59 5.58 -8.39
CA VAL A 838 17.90 5.27 -9.81
C VAL A 838 17.23 6.27 -10.76
N ARG A 839 16.00 6.72 -10.45
CA ARG A 839 15.26 7.69 -11.27
C ARG A 839 15.82 9.11 -11.15
N GLU A 840 16.13 9.53 -9.93
CA GLU A 840 16.74 10.85 -9.67
C GLU A 840 18.12 10.97 -10.33
N VAL A 841 18.94 9.92 -10.23
CA VAL A 841 20.28 9.87 -10.87
C VAL A 841 20.16 9.85 -12.39
N ASN A 842 19.28 9.01 -12.97
CA ASN A 842 19.08 9.00 -14.42
C ASN A 842 18.63 10.37 -14.96
N ALA A 843 17.69 11.04 -14.28
CA ALA A 843 17.24 12.38 -14.65
C ALA A 843 18.39 13.41 -14.57
N ALA A 844 19.20 13.38 -13.50
CA ALA A 844 20.37 14.25 -13.34
C ALA A 844 21.43 14.03 -14.44
N CYS A 845 21.68 12.78 -14.83
CA CYS A 845 22.58 12.44 -15.93
C CYS A 845 22.03 12.91 -17.29
N GLN A 846 20.75 12.66 -17.58
CA GLN A 846 20.11 13.11 -18.83
C GLN A 846 20.04 14.64 -18.94
N SER A 847 19.89 15.35 -17.83
CA SER A 847 19.91 16.82 -17.77
C SER A 847 21.32 17.42 -17.71
N GLY A 848 22.38 16.61 -17.84
CA GLY A 848 23.77 17.07 -17.85
C GLY A 848 24.32 17.53 -16.49
N ILE A 849 23.53 17.46 -15.42
CA ILE A 849 23.88 17.95 -14.07
C ILE A 849 24.45 16.86 -13.16
N MET A 850 24.96 15.75 -13.71
CA MET A 850 25.49 14.58 -12.98
C MET A 850 26.38 14.94 -11.77
N PHE A 851 27.22 15.98 -11.84
CA PHE A 851 28.12 16.33 -10.75
C PHE A 851 27.43 17.03 -9.55
N SER A 852 26.20 17.53 -9.68
CA SER A 852 25.48 18.19 -8.57
C SER A 852 24.92 17.22 -7.52
N ILE A 853 24.75 15.94 -7.91
CA ILE A 853 24.25 14.86 -7.05
C ILE A 853 25.38 14.00 -6.43
N VAL A 854 26.64 14.28 -6.74
CA VAL A 854 27.80 13.53 -6.21
C VAL A 854 28.13 14.03 -4.80
N ASP A 855 28.37 13.12 -3.86
CA ASP A 855 28.59 13.46 -2.45
C ASP A 855 29.88 14.29 -2.26
N GLN A 856 29.71 15.59 -2.00
CA GLN A 856 30.79 16.54 -1.74
C GLN A 856 31.69 16.14 -0.56
N LYS A 857 31.19 15.29 0.36
CA LYS A 857 31.99 14.78 1.49
C LYS A 857 33.09 13.80 1.06
N MET A 858 33.10 13.32 -0.19
CA MET A 858 34.15 12.44 -0.70
C MET A 858 35.52 13.10 -0.85
N GLY A 859 35.60 14.44 -0.74
CA GLY A 859 36.82 15.19 -1.03
C GLY A 859 37.11 15.27 -2.53
N PRO A 860 38.35 15.59 -2.94
CA PRO A 860 38.72 15.64 -4.35
C PRO A 860 38.66 14.25 -5.01
N TYR A 861 38.15 14.20 -6.24
CA TYR A 861 38.04 13.00 -7.07
C TYR A 861 38.35 13.32 -8.54
N PRO A 862 39.00 12.42 -9.30
CA PRO A 862 39.11 12.57 -10.74
C PRO A 862 37.73 12.45 -11.41
N SER A 863 37.34 13.46 -12.18
CA SER A 863 36.01 13.56 -12.78
C SER A 863 35.70 12.40 -13.72
N ASP A 864 36.69 11.87 -14.44
CA ASP A 864 36.51 10.74 -15.36
C ASP A 864 36.35 9.38 -14.65
N CYS A 865 37.00 9.20 -13.49
CA CYS A 865 36.75 8.03 -12.65
C CYS A 865 35.31 8.04 -12.10
N VAL A 866 34.80 9.22 -11.72
CA VAL A 866 33.39 9.38 -11.30
C VAL A 866 32.42 9.14 -12.46
N LYS A 867 32.67 9.68 -13.66
CA LYS A 867 31.86 9.40 -14.87
C LYS A 867 31.78 7.89 -15.15
N LYS A 868 32.92 7.19 -15.17
CA LYS A 868 32.98 5.74 -15.41
C LYS A 868 32.24 4.94 -14.34
N PHE A 869 32.43 5.28 -13.06
CA PHE A 869 31.76 4.55 -11.97
C PHE A 869 30.24 4.81 -11.95
N MET A 870 29.79 6.05 -12.25
CA MET A 870 28.38 6.37 -12.41
C MET A 870 27.75 5.62 -13.60
N ALA A 871 28.43 5.57 -14.75
CA ALA A 871 27.97 4.82 -15.92
C ALA A 871 27.86 3.31 -15.63
N LEU A 872 28.83 2.74 -14.90
CA LEU A 872 28.78 1.34 -14.46
C LEU A 872 27.61 1.08 -13.50
N ALA A 873 27.38 1.96 -12.53
CA ALA A 873 26.26 1.87 -11.59
C ALA A 873 24.91 1.90 -12.31
N LEU A 874 24.72 2.83 -13.25
CA LEU A 874 23.50 2.91 -14.05
C LEU A 874 23.33 1.71 -14.99
N LYS A 875 24.41 1.16 -15.57
CA LYS A 875 24.33 -0.08 -16.37
C LYS A 875 23.95 -1.30 -15.51
N CYS A 876 24.39 -1.35 -14.25
CA CYS A 876 23.93 -2.38 -13.30
C CYS A 876 22.44 -2.21 -12.96
N CYS A 877 21.96 -0.97 -12.82
CA CYS A 877 20.56 -0.61 -12.54
C CYS A 877 19.67 -0.53 -13.80
N HIS A 878 20.05 -1.12 -14.94
CA HIS A 878 19.21 -1.13 -16.13
C HIS A 878 17.94 -1.97 -15.89
N ASP A 879 16.79 -1.55 -16.40
CA ASP A 879 15.52 -2.26 -16.16
C ASP A 879 15.55 -3.67 -16.76
N GLU A 880 15.98 -3.82 -18.03
CA GLU A 880 16.14 -5.13 -18.69
C GLU A 880 17.39 -5.88 -18.18
N PRO A 881 17.29 -7.13 -17.67
CA PRO A 881 18.41 -7.92 -17.14
C PRO A 881 19.48 -8.32 -18.16
N ALA A 882 19.14 -8.37 -19.45
CA ALA A 882 20.07 -8.76 -20.52
C ALA A 882 21.19 -7.71 -20.72
N GLU A 883 20.85 -6.43 -20.64
CA GLU A 883 21.77 -5.29 -20.78
C GLU A 883 22.63 -5.05 -19.52
N ARG A 884 22.22 -5.59 -18.37
CA ARG A 884 23.03 -5.53 -17.14
C ARG A 884 24.32 -6.35 -17.34
N PRO A 885 25.50 -5.87 -16.92
CA PRO A 885 26.76 -6.62 -17.02
C PRO A 885 26.73 -7.94 -16.23
N SER A 886 27.63 -8.86 -16.51
CA SER A 886 27.98 -9.95 -15.59
C SER A 886 28.82 -9.43 -14.42
N MET A 887 28.83 -10.14 -13.29
CA MET A 887 29.67 -9.76 -12.16
C MET A 887 31.17 -9.73 -12.48
N LEU A 888 31.62 -10.51 -13.48
CA LEU A 888 33.01 -10.50 -13.95
C LEU A 888 33.35 -9.20 -14.69
N GLU A 889 32.43 -8.68 -15.51
CA GLU A 889 32.58 -7.38 -16.17
C GLU A 889 32.51 -6.24 -15.16
N VAL A 890 31.62 -6.32 -14.16
CA VAL A 890 31.56 -5.34 -13.05
C VAL A 890 32.89 -5.28 -12.31
N VAL A 891 33.47 -6.42 -11.93
CA VAL A 891 34.78 -6.44 -11.25
C VAL A 891 35.87 -5.86 -12.14
N ARG A 892 35.93 -6.21 -13.44
CA ARG A 892 36.93 -5.68 -14.38
C ARG A 892 36.84 -4.16 -14.54
N GLU A 893 35.65 -3.60 -14.70
CA GLU A 893 35.50 -2.14 -14.81
C GLU A 893 35.84 -1.42 -13.50
N LEU A 894 35.53 -2.01 -12.33
CA LEU A 894 35.97 -1.48 -11.04
C LEU A 894 37.50 -1.54 -10.87
N GLU A 895 38.17 -2.58 -11.40
CA GLU A 895 39.63 -2.66 -11.43
C GLU A 895 40.25 -1.63 -12.38
N ASN A 896 39.68 -1.45 -13.58
CA ASN A 896 40.09 -0.42 -14.54
C ASN A 896 40.02 0.99 -13.93
N ILE A 897 38.93 1.32 -13.24
CA ILE A 897 38.74 2.61 -12.55
C ILE A 897 39.69 2.73 -11.34
N SER A 898 39.96 1.64 -10.61
CA SER A 898 40.91 1.62 -9.48
C SER A 898 42.36 1.81 -9.93
N TYR A 899 42.73 1.31 -11.12
CA TYR A 899 44.03 1.53 -11.73
C TYR A 899 44.20 3.01 -12.14
N MET A 900 43.21 3.61 -12.82
CA MET A 900 43.23 5.05 -13.13
C MET A 900 43.37 5.93 -11.88
N LEU A 901 42.79 5.53 -10.74
CA LEU A 901 42.96 6.24 -9.47
C LEU A 901 44.40 6.20 -8.94
N GLN A 902 45.16 5.14 -9.22
CA GLN A 902 46.56 5.00 -8.78
C GLN A 902 47.54 5.79 -9.66
N GLU A 903 47.26 5.95 -10.95
CA GLU A 903 48.04 6.83 -11.84
C GLU A 903 47.80 8.33 -11.54
N SER A 904 46.69 8.67 -10.88
CA SER A 904 46.19 10.05 -10.76
C SER A 904 46.71 10.88 -9.57
N GLY A 905 47.86 10.56 -8.98
CA GLY A 905 48.48 11.49 -8.02
C GLY A 905 49.84 11.12 -7.41
N PRO A 906 50.49 12.08 -6.72
CA PRO A 906 50.08 13.47 -6.55
C PRO A 906 50.82 14.42 -7.51
N ILE A 907 50.09 15.32 -8.18
CA ILE A 907 50.72 16.50 -8.79
C ILE A 907 51.08 17.48 -7.65
N SER A 908 52.27 18.06 -7.73
CA SER A 908 52.83 18.96 -6.72
C SER A 908 51.98 20.22 -6.52
N SER A 909 51.86 20.66 -5.27
CA SER A 909 51.40 21.99 -4.93
C SER A 909 52.45 23.03 -5.34
N GLU A 910 52.25 23.72 -6.46
CA GLU A 910 52.92 24.98 -6.71
C GLU A 910 52.28 26.05 -5.82
N LEU A 911 53.01 26.43 -4.76
CA LEU A 911 52.67 27.55 -3.89
C LEU A 911 53.19 28.83 -4.54
N GLU A 912 52.37 29.89 -4.59
CA GLU A 912 52.82 31.19 -5.10
C GLU A 912 54.02 31.73 -4.31
N THR A 913 55.05 32.20 -5.03
CA THR A 913 56.30 32.66 -4.42
C THR A 913 56.16 34.03 -3.78
N SER A 914 56.34 34.13 -2.46
CA SER A 914 56.72 35.39 -1.80
C SER A 914 57.47 35.14 -0.47
N GLY A 915 58.41 36.02 -0.12
CA GLY A 915 58.86 36.20 1.28
C GLY A 915 60.08 35.42 1.82
N MET A 916 61.29 35.81 1.41
CA MET A 916 62.46 36.05 2.29
C MET A 916 62.87 35.03 3.40
N SER A 917 63.92 34.23 3.10
CA SER A 917 65.21 34.11 3.84
C SER A 917 65.30 34.11 5.39
N GLY A 918 65.97 33.09 5.96
CA GLY A 918 66.58 33.10 7.32
C GLY A 918 66.53 31.74 8.03
N VAL A 919 67.56 30.86 7.94
CA VAL A 919 68.82 30.79 8.75
C VAL A 919 68.71 29.93 10.04
N ASP A 920 69.44 28.82 10.02
CA ASP A 920 70.05 28.00 11.09
C ASP A 920 69.31 27.50 12.37
N SER A 921 69.15 26.17 12.44
CA SER A 921 69.88 25.22 13.34
C SER A 921 69.78 25.33 14.90
N PRO A 922 70.18 24.28 15.67
CA PRO A 922 69.78 22.86 15.61
C PRO A 922 69.52 22.21 17.01
N ALA A 923 69.20 20.89 17.03
CA ALA A 923 69.37 19.96 18.18
C ALA A 923 68.41 20.17 19.40
N LEU A 924 68.03 19.19 20.26
CA LEU A 924 68.11 17.72 20.36
C LEU A 924 67.07 17.27 21.47
N PHE A 925 66.79 16.02 21.89
CA PHE A 925 67.25 14.65 21.61
C PHE A 925 66.17 13.62 22.09
N THR A 926 66.16 12.37 21.58
CA THR A 926 65.55 11.14 22.18
C THR A 926 64.03 11.10 22.46
N THR A 927 63.29 9.98 22.35
CA THR A 927 63.61 8.55 22.05
C THR A 927 62.39 7.86 21.41
N GLY A 928 62.55 6.65 20.81
CA GLY A 928 61.43 5.70 20.65
C GLY A 928 60.99 5.33 19.22
N LYS A 929 61.88 4.70 18.43
CA LYS A 929 61.53 3.93 17.22
C LYS A 929 61.22 2.46 17.62
N PRO A 930 60.57 1.59 16.78
CA PRO A 930 61.05 1.23 15.44
C PRO A 930 59.97 1.11 14.34
N SER A 931 60.43 0.71 13.15
CA SER A 931 59.74 0.76 11.84
C SER A 931 60.15 -0.45 10.95
N ALA A 932 59.72 -0.47 9.68
CA ALA A 932 59.96 -1.48 8.60
C ALA A 932 58.88 -2.59 8.51
N SER A 933 58.66 -3.31 7.41
CA SER A 933 59.39 -3.48 6.11
C SER A 933 58.36 -3.79 4.98
N SER A 934 58.24 -3.07 3.87
CA SER A 934 59.01 -3.11 2.60
C SER A 934 58.89 -4.39 1.74
N GLY A 935 58.57 -4.21 0.45
CA GLY A 935 58.69 -5.21 -0.64
C GLY A 935 57.39 -5.43 -1.44
N PHE A 936 57.37 -5.71 -2.75
CA PHE A 936 58.18 -5.39 -3.95
C PHE A 936 57.33 -5.91 -5.15
N LEU A 937 57.67 -5.59 -6.41
CA LEU A 937 56.84 -5.92 -7.60
C LEU A 937 57.35 -7.09 -8.47
N GLY A 938 56.44 -7.61 -9.30
CA GLY A 938 56.70 -8.35 -10.55
C GLY A 938 56.22 -9.81 -10.57
N SER A 939 55.93 -10.43 -11.73
CA SER A 939 55.67 -9.92 -13.09
C SER A 939 55.28 -11.11 -14.00
N ASP A 940 54.34 -10.92 -14.92
CA ASP A 940 54.02 -11.70 -16.14
C ASP A 940 53.92 -13.25 -16.11
N LEU A 941 52.88 -13.81 -16.74
CA LEU A 941 53.02 -14.83 -17.81
C LEU A 941 51.69 -15.25 -18.48
N VAL A 942 51.64 -14.99 -19.79
CA VAL A 942 51.03 -15.73 -20.92
C VAL A 942 50.13 -16.96 -20.65
N SER A 943 48.89 -16.86 -21.17
CA SER A 943 48.08 -17.90 -21.85
C SER A 943 48.11 -19.38 -21.39
N GLY A 944 47.01 -19.82 -20.78
CA GLY A 944 46.15 -20.83 -21.45
C GLY A 944 46.47 -22.33 -21.29
N VAL A 945 46.50 -22.86 -20.06
CA VAL A 945 46.21 -24.29 -19.78
C VAL A 945 45.34 -24.41 -18.52
N PHE A 946 44.30 -25.24 -18.55
CA PHE A 946 43.50 -25.59 -17.37
C PHE A 946 44.08 -26.82 -16.64
N PRO A 947 44.44 -26.71 -15.34
CA PRO A 947 44.62 -27.88 -14.48
C PRO A 947 43.30 -28.22 -13.78
N VAL A 948 42.68 -29.35 -14.14
CA VAL A 948 41.47 -29.84 -13.46
C VAL A 948 41.83 -30.33 -12.05
N ILE A 949 41.38 -29.61 -11.03
CA ILE A 949 41.43 -30.05 -9.63
C ILE A 949 40.03 -30.54 -9.24
N ARG A 950 39.92 -31.78 -8.75
CA ARG A 950 38.66 -32.34 -8.27
C ARG A 950 38.30 -31.76 -6.89
N PRO A 951 37.01 -31.56 -6.58
CA PRO A 951 36.57 -31.18 -5.23
C PRO A 951 36.99 -32.20 -4.15
N ARG A 952 36.98 -31.74 -2.89
CA ARG A 952 37.04 -32.54 -1.67
C ARG A 952 35.72 -32.44 -0.92
#